data_AF-A0A421JLM6-F1
#
_entry.id   AF-A0A421JLM6-F1
#
_cell.length_a   1.000
_cell.length_b   1.000
_cell.length_c   1.000
_cell.angle_alpha   90.00
_cell.angle_beta   90.00
_cell.angle_gamma   90.00
#
_symmetry.space_group_name_H-M   'P 1'
#
loop_
_entity.id
_entity.type
_entity.pdbx_description
1 polymer ?
#
loop_
_entity_poly.entity_id
_entity_poly.type
_entity_poly.pdbx_seq_one_letter_code
_entity_poly.pdbx_strand_id
1 'polypeptide(L)'
;MSDWEKVTSEDGQTYYYNSKTNETSWTLPEQEVATTTSDWQEYTTDDGKTYYYNESTGETTWEKPDTKSETVTETIAAGESDVHAEVVDSDPVVLPEIEQDLIKDKEEAEQAYIKLLTDNNVDSTWSFQQVMEKFITSREYWSVNSPLRRKQIYEEYLVNKFQHELSNKTNLMESFKENFIKELKKLNIELTTRWITIRKLLIEQDNPIFKHSIVSDLELSQLYYEYIDQLKAEHDASVEQRKQQALVELESYLTTINPSLVKQSNNWQELYDQLMVDSRFKANTHFNILNKVDILNLYQSKIFPNTIKEIQVKIDTITKTNYRHDRQARDNFKQLLQSINIDAVTKFQDILPQLENHDAFIEICGRNGSTPVELFWDIVDEKKQLLKVKKDLVETIIRETHQLDKLLTSKQEFITQVKQIERLVQVVEPEELDMIYISLKQDLELAKEQSRKKLQLAQYEFSQWLSNNSQKLPGVVLLKGKDYELVQDIDYQQVFGQLKSLDGYKVIGEVADDVDVVEMTKKILEEFVNLMNQKNSKKRRLSNESTQVKRTKVESSSQSLKPYLTAVRTSLTAAICLQDFSSQLVERHNRPEIEVDNCHDPELILNPMIIARNESEKILIEPSINSIRISIKIKQADEIETILVHKFTRFLTSRAENFFILRRVPIKGYDISFLITNFHTEQMLKDKLVDFIIEFMEDVDKEISEMKLFLNARARVIAESFLIPFDYV
;
A
#
# COMPACT_ATOMS: atom_id res chain seq x y z
N MET A 1 -9.52 -9.95 65.74
CA MET A 1 -8.19 -10.56 65.63
C MET A 1 -8.19 -11.39 64.36
N SER A 2 -7.24 -11.15 63.46
CA SER A 2 -7.22 -11.67 62.09
C SER A 2 -6.68 -13.10 62.03
N ASP A 3 -7.45 -14.02 61.44
CA ASP A 3 -7.14 -15.46 61.26
C ASP A 3 -6.05 -15.75 60.19
N TRP A 4 -5.21 -14.77 59.87
CA TRP A 4 -4.13 -14.85 58.87
C TRP A 4 -2.76 -14.78 59.54
N GLU A 5 -1.91 -15.78 59.30
CA GLU A 5 -0.59 -15.91 59.91
C GLU A 5 0.52 -15.68 58.87
N LYS A 6 1.58 -14.96 59.26
CA LYS A 6 2.69 -14.57 58.36
C LYS A 6 3.79 -15.64 58.40
N VAL A 7 4.07 -16.28 57.27
CA VAL A 7 5.04 -17.39 57.15
C VAL A 7 6.12 -17.04 56.12
N THR A 8 7.39 -17.27 56.45
CA THR A 8 8.53 -17.02 55.54
C THR A 8 9.03 -18.33 54.97
N SER A 9 9.14 -18.42 53.63
CA SER A 9 9.63 -19.61 52.93
C SER A 9 11.17 -19.71 52.99
N GLU A 10 11.73 -20.89 52.67
CA GLU A 10 13.18 -21.16 52.74
C GLU A 10 14.02 -20.29 51.78
N ASP A 11 13.41 -19.77 50.70
CA ASP A 11 14.03 -18.82 49.77
C ASP A 11 13.90 -17.33 50.21
N GLY A 12 13.45 -17.08 51.44
CA GLY A 12 13.43 -15.73 52.05
C GLY A 12 12.26 -14.82 51.67
N GLN A 13 11.25 -15.33 50.95
CA GLN A 13 10.03 -14.60 50.63
C GLN A 13 8.89 -14.92 51.60
N THR A 14 8.15 -13.89 52.02
CA THR A 14 7.10 -14.01 53.05
C THR A 14 5.70 -14.00 52.42
N TYR A 15 4.87 -14.98 52.79
CA TYR A 15 3.45 -15.08 52.41
C TYR A 15 2.55 -15.22 53.65
N TYR A 16 1.26 -14.96 53.50
CA TYR A 16 0.25 -15.04 54.56
C TYR A 16 -0.64 -16.27 54.34
N TYR A 17 -0.83 -17.05 55.39
CA TYR A 17 -1.57 -18.31 55.37
C TYR A 17 -2.75 -18.23 56.33
N ASN A 18 -3.95 -18.58 55.86
CA ASN A 18 -5.15 -18.63 56.68
C ASN A 18 -5.33 -20.03 57.27
N SER A 19 -5.28 -20.13 58.60
CA SER A 19 -5.31 -21.42 59.31
C SER A 19 -6.67 -22.11 59.32
N LYS A 20 -7.75 -21.43 58.88
CA LYS A 20 -9.10 -22.02 58.76
C LYS A 20 -9.46 -22.46 57.34
N THR A 21 -9.03 -21.71 56.32
CA THR A 21 -9.38 -22.00 54.92
C THR A 21 -8.29 -22.74 54.15
N ASN A 22 -7.09 -22.90 54.73
CA ASN A 22 -5.89 -23.46 54.09
C ASN A 22 -5.41 -22.67 52.85
N GLU A 23 -5.81 -21.41 52.72
CA GLU A 23 -5.44 -20.56 51.58
C GLU A 23 -4.14 -19.80 51.88
N THR A 24 -3.26 -19.70 50.88
CA THR A 24 -2.03 -18.88 50.93
C THR A 24 -2.14 -17.69 49.99
N SER A 25 -1.80 -16.51 50.48
CA SER A 25 -1.76 -15.28 49.71
C SER A 25 -0.44 -14.56 49.91
N TRP A 26 0.13 -14.01 48.84
CA TRP A 26 1.37 -13.24 48.89
C TRP A 26 1.17 -11.81 49.42
N THR A 27 -0.08 -11.40 49.68
CA THR A 27 -0.47 -10.09 50.22
C THR A 27 -1.59 -10.22 51.26
N LEU A 28 -1.53 -9.47 52.36
CA LEU A 28 -2.49 -9.55 53.48
C LEU A 28 -3.85 -8.93 53.07
N PRO A 29 -4.95 -9.69 53.02
CA PRO A 29 -6.24 -9.15 52.59
C PRO A 29 -6.82 -8.16 53.61
N GLU A 30 -7.26 -6.98 53.13
CA GLU A 30 -7.80 -5.88 53.94
C GLU A 30 -9.30 -6.10 54.27
N GLN A 31 -9.70 -5.89 55.52
CA GLN A 31 -11.04 -6.22 56.02
C GLN A 31 -12.09 -5.16 55.64
N GLU A 32 -13.15 -5.55 54.92
CA GLU A 32 -14.34 -4.73 54.71
C GLU A 32 -15.23 -4.72 55.98
N VAL A 33 -15.67 -3.52 56.37
CA VAL A 33 -16.45 -3.25 57.57
C VAL A 33 -17.93 -3.36 57.23
N ALA A 34 -18.62 -4.35 57.83
CA ALA A 34 -20.06 -4.47 57.79
C ALA A 34 -20.73 -3.31 58.53
N THR A 35 -21.62 -2.58 57.85
CA THR A 35 -22.56 -1.65 58.48
C THR A 35 -23.98 -2.01 58.02
N THR A 36 -24.83 -2.26 58.99
CA THR A 36 -26.23 -2.68 58.84
C THR A 36 -27.13 -1.55 58.33
N THR A 37 -28.10 -1.98 57.54
CA THR A 37 -29.25 -1.31 56.91
C THR A 37 -29.90 -0.15 57.68
N SER A 38 -30.13 0.95 56.96
CA SER A 38 -31.18 1.94 57.23
C SER A 38 -31.97 2.12 55.93
N ASP A 39 -33.30 1.95 55.97
CA ASP A 39 -34.20 1.81 54.82
C ASP A 39 -34.42 3.10 53.99
N TRP A 40 -33.46 4.04 53.99
CA TRP A 40 -33.51 5.28 53.22
C TRP A 40 -32.40 5.31 52.17
N GLN A 41 -32.77 5.45 50.90
CA GLN A 41 -31.88 5.51 49.75
C GLN A 41 -31.75 6.94 49.20
N GLU A 42 -30.55 7.35 48.78
CA GLU A 42 -30.26 8.68 48.25
C GLU A 42 -30.33 8.71 46.72
N TYR A 43 -31.09 9.67 46.16
CA TYR A 43 -31.28 9.86 44.74
C TYR A 43 -30.91 11.29 44.33
N THR A 44 -30.28 11.46 43.16
CA THR A 44 -29.90 12.78 42.63
C THR A 44 -30.76 13.11 41.41
N THR A 45 -31.30 14.32 41.36
CA THR A 45 -32.05 14.83 40.20
C THR A 45 -31.12 15.36 39.11
N ASP A 46 -31.61 15.46 37.87
CA ASP A 46 -30.85 15.89 36.68
C ASP A 46 -30.29 17.33 36.79
N ASP A 47 -30.83 18.15 37.69
CA ASP A 47 -30.34 19.49 38.06
C ASP A 47 -29.28 19.48 39.19
N GLY A 48 -28.85 18.29 39.63
CA GLY A 48 -27.74 18.10 40.57
C GLY A 48 -28.08 18.19 42.06
N LYS A 49 -29.36 18.08 42.46
CA LYS A 49 -29.78 18.11 43.88
C LYS A 49 -30.22 16.73 44.37
N THR A 50 -29.75 16.34 45.56
CA THR A 50 -30.00 15.04 46.19
C THR A 50 -31.21 15.05 47.13
N TYR A 51 -31.98 13.96 47.14
CA TYR A 51 -33.09 13.71 48.08
C TYR A 51 -33.11 12.25 48.52
N TYR A 52 -33.72 11.98 49.68
CA TYR A 52 -33.73 10.69 50.34
C TYR A 52 -35.12 10.06 50.31
N TYR A 53 -35.20 8.79 49.91
CA TYR A 53 -36.45 8.04 49.73
C TYR A 53 -36.46 6.78 50.60
N ASN A 54 -37.53 6.55 51.36
CA ASN A 54 -37.69 5.33 52.15
C ASN A 54 -38.53 4.31 51.40
N GLU A 55 -37.96 3.15 51.09
CA GLU A 55 -38.66 2.10 50.35
C GLU A 55 -39.75 1.39 51.18
N SER A 56 -39.66 1.42 52.51
CA SER A 56 -40.65 0.77 53.38
C SER A 56 -41.92 1.60 53.62
N THR A 57 -41.83 2.94 53.53
CA THR A 57 -42.95 3.87 53.82
C THR A 57 -43.39 4.70 52.61
N GLY A 58 -42.58 4.79 51.55
CA GLY A 58 -42.88 5.55 50.33
C GLY A 58 -42.73 7.07 50.45
N GLU A 59 -42.11 7.56 51.54
CA GLU A 59 -41.92 9.00 51.77
C GLU A 59 -40.61 9.51 51.15
N THR A 60 -40.62 10.72 50.60
CA THR A 60 -39.42 11.42 50.07
C THR A 60 -39.13 12.68 50.90
N THR A 61 -37.88 12.88 51.28
CA THR A 61 -37.43 14.04 52.06
C THR A 61 -36.17 14.64 51.44
N TRP A 62 -36.04 15.97 51.49
CA TRP A 62 -34.88 16.68 50.91
C TRP A 62 -33.72 16.87 51.91
N GLU A 63 -33.90 16.44 53.16
CA GLU A 63 -32.89 16.52 54.23
C GLU A 63 -32.76 15.15 54.91
N LYS A 64 -31.53 14.70 55.20
CA LYS A 64 -31.25 13.36 55.73
C LYS A 64 -31.78 13.22 57.17
N PRO A 65 -32.67 12.26 57.48
CA PRO A 65 -33.29 12.17 58.80
C PRO A 65 -32.32 11.57 59.84
N ASP A 66 -31.97 12.34 60.87
CA ASP A 66 -31.18 11.91 62.05
C ASP A 66 -32.12 11.47 63.18
N THR A 67 -32.04 10.23 63.64
CA THR A 67 -32.79 9.75 64.82
C THR A 67 -31.88 9.64 66.03
N LYS A 68 -32.05 10.58 66.98
CA LYS A 68 -31.55 10.43 68.35
C LYS A 68 -32.45 9.48 69.15
N SER A 69 -31.78 8.62 69.89
CA SER A 69 -32.28 7.66 70.89
C SER A 69 -33.15 8.29 71.97
N GLU A 70 -34.25 7.63 72.34
CA GLU A 70 -34.67 7.53 73.75
C GLU A 70 -35.11 6.10 74.08
N THR A 71 -34.63 5.69 75.25
CA THR A 71 -34.54 4.36 75.86
C THR A 71 -35.54 4.28 77.00
N VAL A 72 -36.27 3.17 77.16
CA VAL A 72 -36.69 2.62 78.47
C VAL A 72 -36.91 1.10 78.26
N THR A 73 -35.91 0.24 78.45
CA THR A 73 -35.51 -0.49 79.68
C THR A 73 -36.59 -1.36 80.33
N GLU A 74 -36.38 -2.69 80.27
CA GLU A 74 -36.36 -3.62 81.42
C GLU A 74 -35.73 -4.96 80.90
N THR A 75 -34.48 -5.35 81.19
CA THR A 75 -33.91 -6.09 82.37
C THR A 75 -34.70 -7.36 82.74
N ILE A 76 -34.17 -8.58 82.98
CA ILE A 76 -32.83 -9.13 83.26
C ILE A 76 -32.84 -10.67 83.00
N ALA A 77 -31.70 -11.16 82.49
CA ALA A 77 -30.95 -12.41 82.71
C ALA A 77 -31.54 -13.77 83.16
N ALA A 78 -30.81 -14.80 82.67
CA ALA A 78 -30.44 -16.09 83.28
C ALA A 78 -31.57 -17.12 83.46
N GLY A 79 -31.41 -18.43 83.23
CA GLY A 79 -30.27 -19.34 83.16
C GLY A 79 -30.70 -20.64 83.87
N GLU A 80 -30.30 -21.81 83.35
CA GLU A 80 -30.21 -23.14 84.04
C GLU A 80 -31.52 -23.76 84.61
N SER A 81 -32.06 -24.89 84.08
CA SER A 81 -31.65 -26.32 84.11
C SER A 81 -32.13 -27.11 85.35
N ASP A 82 -32.87 -28.21 85.14
CA ASP A 82 -32.97 -29.45 85.98
C ASP A 82 -34.13 -30.34 85.44
N VAL A 83 -34.20 -31.69 85.49
CA VAL A 83 -33.37 -32.81 85.96
C VAL A 83 -33.82 -34.12 85.25
N HIS A 84 -32.97 -35.14 85.38
CA HIS A 84 -33.00 -36.58 85.03
C HIS A 84 -34.25 -37.49 85.16
N ALA A 85 -34.07 -38.68 84.52
CA ALA A 85 -34.50 -40.07 84.86
C ALA A 85 -35.81 -40.61 84.19
N GLU A 86 -35.95 -41.84 83.66
CA GLU A 86 -35.08 -43.00 83.38
C GLU A 86 -35.93 -44.10 82.66
N VAL A 87 -35.29 -44.93 81.82
CA VAL A 87 -35.57 -46.33 81.36
C VAL A 87 -36.79 -46.78 80.50
N VAL A 88 -36.43 -47.69 79.57
CA VAL A 88 -37.02 -48.96 79.05
C VAL A 88 -37.85 -49.04 77.74
N ASP A 89 -37.18 -49.68 76.76
CA ASP A 89 -37.53 -50.84 75.92
C ASP A 89 -38.44 -50.83 74.67
N SER A 90 -37.92 -51.61 73.70
CA SER A 90 -38.55 -52.37 72.60
C SER A 90 -39.02 -51.58 71.35
N ASP A 91 -38.82 -51.99 70.08
CA ASP A 91 -38.43 -53.25 69.41
C ASP A 91 -37.81 -52.94 68.01
N PRO A 92 -37.07 -53.87 67.37
CA PRO A 92 -36.39 -53.61 66.09
C PRO A 92 -37.38 -53.67 64.91
N VAL A 93 -37.43 -52.63 64.09
CA VAL A 93 -38.22 -52.65 62.84
C VAL A 93 -37.35 -53.07 61.66
N VAL A 94 -37.75 -54.23 61.16
CA VAL A 94 -37.30 -55.03 60.03
C VAL A 94 -37.22 -54.22 58.72
N LEU A 95 -36.10 -54.38 58.00
CA LEU A 95 -35.98 -54.03 56.58
C LEU A 95 -36.98 -54.88 55.78
N PRO A 96 -37.91 -54.27 55.01
CA PRO A 96 -38.72 -55.04 54.08
C PRO A 96 -37.82 -55.49 52.91
N GLU A 97 -37.57 -56.80 52.85
CA GLU A 97 -37.24 -57.48 51.59
C GLU A 97 -38.41 -57.23 50.63
N ILE A 98 -38.15 -56.49 49.56
CA ILE A 98 -39.05 -56.42 48.41
C ILE A 98 -38.36 -57.14 47.27
N GLU A 99 -38.98 -58.25 46.91
CA GLU A 99 -38.73 -59.13 45.80
C GLU A 99 -38.58 -58.35 44.48
N GLN A 100 -37.60 -58.78 43.69
CA GLN A 100 -37.54 -58.50 42.26
C GLN A 100 -38.80 -59.10 41.61
N ASP A 101 -39.74 -58.25 41.19
CA ASP A 101 -40.30 -58.31 39.83
C ASP A 101 -41.33 -57.20 39.51
N LEU A 102 -41.11 -56.58 38.35
CA LEU A 102 -42.09 -55.97 37.43
C LEU A 102 -42.87 -54.70 37.87
N ILE A 103 -42.31 -53.53 37.54
CA ILE A 103 -43.11 -52.36 37.11
C ILE A 103 -42.80 -52.10 35.64
N LYS A 104 -43.86 -52.21 34.82
CA LYS A 104 -43.91 -51.82 33.41
C LYS A 104 -44.12 -50.31 33.34
N ASP A 105 -43.48 -49.68 32.36
CA ASP A 105 -43.46 -48.26 31.98
C ASP A 105 -42.66 -47.28 32.85
N LYS A 106 -41.45 -46.97 32.35
CA LYS A 106 -40.51 -45.98 32.90
C LYS A 106 -41.11 -44.58 32.98
N GLU A 107 -41.97 -44.21 32.04
CA GLU A 107 -42.55 -42.86 31.94
C GLU A 107 -43.62 -42.59 33.01
N GLU A 108 -44.41 -43.60 33.38
CA GLU A 108 -45.45 -43.45 34.41
C GLU A 108 -44.85 -43.28 35.80
N ALA A 109 -43.72 -43.96 36.07
CA ALA A 109 -42.93 -43.77 37.28
C ALA A 109 -42.30 -42.38 37.37
N GLU A 110 -41.77 -41.84 36.27
CA GLU A 110 -41.20 -40.49 36.22
C GLU A 110 -42.29 -39.41 36.40
N GLN A 111 -43.49 -39.61 35.84
CA GLN A 111 -44.63 -38.72 36.02
C GLN A 111 -45.19 -38.72 37.44
N ALA A 112 -45.24 -39.88 38.11
CA ALA A 112 -45.64 -39.97 39.51
C ALA A 112 -44.68 -39.18 40.42
N TYR A 113 -43.38 -39.22 40.12
CA TYR A 113 -42.36 -38.44 40.83
C TYR A 113 -42.48 -36.93 40.57
N ILE A 114 -42.69 -36.51 39.32
CA ILE A 114 -42.92 -35.08 38.99
C ILE A 114 -44.20 -34.56 39.66
N LYS A 115 -45.27 -35.37 39.67
CA LYS A 115 -46.53 -35.02 40.31
C LYS A 115 -46.38 -34.82 41.83
N LEU A 116 -45.56 -35.63 42.48
CA LEU A 116 -45.19 -35.42 43.88
C LEU A 116 -44.52 -34.07 44.10
N LEU A 117 -43.63 -33.65 43.20
CA LEU A 117 -42.93 -32.35 43.27
C LEU A 117 -43.86 -31.16 42.99
N THR A 118 -44.83 -31.32 42.08
CA THR A 118 -45.84 -30.28 41.80
C THR A 118 -46.83 -30.12 42.95
N ASP A 119 -47.36 -31.22 43.47
CA ASP A 119 -48.42 -31.19 44.49
C ASP A 119 -47.92 -30.64 45.83
N ASN A 120 -46.61 -30.76 46.09
CA ASN A 120 -45.94 -30.18 47.26
C ASN A 120 -45.27 -28.81 47.00
N ASN A 121 -45.52 -28.20 45.83
CA ASN A 121 -45.01 -26.88 45.45
C ASN A 121 -43.49 -26.71 45.60
N VAL A 122 -42.71 -27.72 45.23
CA VAL A 122 -41.25 -27.62 45.31
C VAL A 122 -40.74 -26.56 44.31
N ASP A 123 -39.82 -25.69 44.77
CA ASP A 123 -39.23 -24.59 43.99
C ASP A 123 -37.69 -24.56 44.15
N SER A 124 -37.05 -23.55 43.55
CA SER A 124 -35.59 -23.40 43.56
C SER A 124 -34.98 -23.13 44.94
N THR A 125 -35.80 -22.88 45.97
CA THR A 125 -35.32 -22.68 47.34
C THR A 125 -35.08 -24.01 48.07
N TRP A 126 -35.61 -25.13 47.56
CA TRP A 126 -35.43 -26.45 48.13
C TRP A 126 -34.14 -27.11 47.64
N SER A 127 -33.35 -27.66 48.55
CA SER A 127 -32.21 -28.49 48.15
C SER A 127 -32.69 -29.92 47.83
N PHE A 128 -32.02 -30.59 46.88
CA PHE A 128 -32.35 -31.99 46.55
C PHE A 128 -32.29 -32.92 47.78
N GLN A 129 -31.41 -32.61 48.74
CA GLN A 129 -31.30 -33.34 49.99
C GLN A 129 -32.52 -33.14 50.91
N GLN A 130 -33.05 -31.92 50.98
CA GLN A 130 -34.29 -31.64 51.72
C GLN A 130 -35.50 -32.33 51.08
N VAL A 131 -35.56 -32.35 49.74
CA VAL A 131 -36.57 -33.12 48.97
C VAL A 131 -36.45 -34.61 49.30
N MET A 132 -35.23 -35.16 49.30
CA MET A 132 -35.00 -36.57 49.63
C MET A 132 -35.43 -36.92 51.06
N GLU A 133 -35.02 -36.14 52.06
CA GLU A 133 -35.35 -36.40 53.48
C GLU A 133 -36.87 -36.34 53.74
N LYS A 134 -37.57 -35.41 53.10
CA LYS A 134 -39.03 -35.26 53.26
C LYS A 134 -39.84 -36.34 52.57
N PHE A 135 -39.39 -36.82 51.41
CA PHE A 135 -40.17 -37.75 50.58
C PHE A 135 -39.69 -39.20 50.66
N ILE A 136 -38.65 -39.53 51.44
CA ILE A 136 -38.12 -40.91 51.57
C ILE A 136 -39.14 -41.93 52.07
N THR A 137 -40.15 -41.48 52.82
CA THR A 137 -41.22 -42.34 53.35
C THR A 137 -42.36 -42.54 52.35
N SER A 138 -42.45 -41.69 51.32
CA SER A 138 -43.52 -41.76 50.32
C SER A 138 -43.27 -42.87 49.31
N ARG A 139 -44.33 -43.56 48.90
CA ARG A 139 -44.26 -44.66 47.91
C ARG A 139 -43.88 -44.11 46.53
N GLU A 140 -44.34 -42.90 46.23
CA GLU A 140 -44.16 -42.17 44.99
C GLU A 140 -42.69 -41.77 44.80
N TYR A 141 -41.93 -41.53 45.87
CA TYR A 141 -40.50 -41.23 45.81
C TYR A 141 -39.66 -42.44 45.35
N TRP A 142 -40.06 -43.65 45.73
CA TRP A 142 -39.40 -44.90 45.34
C TRP A 142 -39.87 -45.44 43.99
N SER A 143 -40.85 -44.80 43.34
CA SER A 143 -41.32 -45.17 42.00
C SER A 143 -40.18 -45.17 40.96
N VAL A 144 -39.21 -44.26 41.10
CA VAL A 144 -38.00 -44.21 40.28
C VAL A 144 -36.87 -44.91 41.02
N ASN A 145 -36.52 -46.13 40.60
CA ASN A 145 -35.52 -46.95 41.31
C ASN A 145 -34.10 -46.35 41.33
N SER A 146 -33.73 -45.51 40.35
CA SER A 146 -32.39 -44.92 40.26
C SER A 146 -32.29 -43.57 40.98
N PRO A 147 -31.42 -43.41 42.00
CA PRO A 147 -31.21 -42.15 42.70
C PRO A 147 -30.69 -41.03 41.80
N LEU A 148 -29.82 -41.38 40.83
CA LEU A 148 -29.27 -40.42 39.87
C LEU A 148 -30.36 -39.84 38.96
N ARG A 149 -31.32 -40.68 38.57
CA ARG A 149 -32.44 -40.28 37.71
C ARG A 149 -33.44 -39.39 38.44
N ARG A 150 -33.68 -39.61 39.75
CA ARG A 150 -34.50 -38.71 40.59
C ARG A 150 -33.92 -37.29 40.62
N LYS A 151 -32.61 -37.16 40.80
CA LYS A 151 -31.92 -35.86 40.80
C LYS A 151 -32.02 -35.16 39.45
N GLN A 152 -31.83 -35.88 38.35
CA GLN A 152 -31.99 -35.33 37.00
C GLN A 152 -33.42 -34.83 36.74
N ILE A 153 -34.44 -35.61 37.11
CA ILE A 153 -35.85 -35.22 36.93
C ILE A 153 -36.21 -33.99 37.77
N TYR A 154 -35.65 -33.88 38.98
CA TYR A 154 -35.80 -32.69 39.83
C TYR A 154 -35.20 -31.44 39.17
N GLU A 155 -33.98 -31.55 38.63
CA GLU A 155 -33.31 -30.46 37.92
C GLU A 155 -34.06 -30.09 36.62
N GLU A 156 -34.49 -31.08 35.84
CA GLU A 156 -35.33 -30.88 34.64
C GLU A 156 -36.66 -30.19 34.99
N TYR A 157 -37.30 -30.56 36.10
CA TYR A 157 -38.53 -29.94 36.59
C TYR A 157 -38.35 -28.45 36.95
N LEU A 158 -37.28 -28.10 37.68
CA LEU A 158 -36.99 -26.72 38.04
C LEU A 158 -36.71 -25.85 36.81
N VAL A 159 -35.97 -26.39 35.83
CA VAL A 159 -35.70 -25.68 34.56
C VAL A 159 -36.99 -25.46 33.78
N ASN A 160 -37.86 -26.47 33.68
CA ASN A 160 -39.14 -26.35 32.98
C ASN A 160 -40.10 -25.37 33.67
N LYS A 161 -40.16 -25.38 35.01
CA LYS A 161 -40.97 -24.43 35.79
C LYS A 161 -40.49 -22.99 35.57
N PHE A 162 -39.17 -22.77 35.64
CA PHE A 162 -38.55 -21.46 35.41
C PHE A 162 -38.79 -20.94 33.98
N GLN A 163 -38.65 -21.80 32.97
CA GLN A 163 -38.92 -21.44 31.57
C GLN A 163 -40.41 -21.12 31.31
N HIS A 164 -41.32 -21.82 31.96
CA HIS A 164 -42.76 -21.55 31.85
C HIS A 164 -43.15 -20.22 32.52
N GLU A 165 -42.52 -19.85 33.63
CA GLU A 165 -42.73 -18.56 34.28
C GLU A 165 -42.16 -17.38 33.44
N LEU A 166 -41.00 -17.57 32.83
CA LEU A 166 -40.39 -16.58 31.92
C LEU A 166 -41.22 -16.36 30.64
N SER A 167 -41.67 -17.44 29.99
CA SER A 167 -42.44 -17.36 28.74
C SER A 167 -43.83 -16.75 28.93
N ASN A 168 -44.49 -17.03 30.05
CA ASN A 168 -45.76 -16.39 30.37
C ASN A 168 -45.60 -14.88 30.62
N LYS A 169 -44.50 -14.45 31.25
CA LYS A 169 -44.22 -13.02 31.44
C LYS A 169 -43.94 -12.30 30.11
N THR A 170 -43.18 -12.90 29.20
CA THR A 170 -42.88 -12.29 27.89
C THR A 170 -44.12 -12.19 27.00
N ASN A 171 -44.96 -13.21 26.95
CA ASN A 171 -46.18 -13.21 26.13
C ASN A 171 -47.22 -12.19 26.62
N LEU A 172 -47.30 -11.98 27.94
CA LEU A 172 -48.13 -10.93 28.52
C LEU A 172 -47.61 -9.53 28.19
N MET A 173 -46.29 -9.32 28.22
CA MET A 173 -45.69 -8.02 27.84
C MET A 173 -45.88 -7.71 26.36
N GLU A 174 -45.79 -8.70 25.48
CA GLU A 174 -45.99 -8.52 24.03
C GLU A 174 -47.45 -8.20 23.69
N SER A 175 -48.41 -8.98 24.23
CA SER A 175 -49.84 -8.69 24.07
C SER A 175 -50.23 -7.33 24.68
N PHE A 176 -49.58 -6.92 25.77
CA PHE A 176 -49.72 -5.58 26.34
C PHE A 176 -49.17 -4.49 25.41
N LYS A 177 -47.96 -4.66 24.87
CA LYS A 177 -47.35 -3.72 23.90
C LYS A 177 -48.26 -3.52 22.70
N GLU A 178 -48.83 -4.59 22.14
CA GLU A 178 -49.77 -4.48 21.03
C GLU A 178 -51.04 -3.71 21.38
N ASN A 179 -51.63 -3.99 22.55
CA ASN A 179 -52.85 -3.33 22.99
C ASN A 179 -52.59 -1.84 23.28
N PHE A 180 -51.45 -1.51 23.88
CA PHE A 180 -51.03 -0.14 24.11
C PHE A 180 -50.84 0.64 22.80
N ILE A 181 -50.17 0.05 21.81
CA ILE A 181 -50.02 0.66 20.46
C ILE A 181 -51.38 0.84 19.77
N LYS A 182 -52.32 -0.12 19.92
CA LYS A 182 -53.68 0.00 19.37
C LYS A 182 -54.44 1.18 20.00
N GLU A 183 -54.28 1.42 21.30
CA GLU A 183 -54.89 2.59 21.95
C GLU A 183 -54.21 3.89 21.51
N LEU A 184 -52.88 3.92 21.37
CA LEU A 184 -52.16 5.10 20.85
C LEU A 184 -52.60 5.45 19.42
N LYS A 185 -52.85 4.47 18.54
CA LYS A 185 -53.34 4.69 17.17
C LYS A 185 -54.73 5.33 17.10
N LYS A 186 -55.56 5.15 18.13
CA LYS A 186 -56.90 5.79 18.19
C LYS A 186 -56.81 7.27 18.52
N LEU A 187 -55.73 7.68 19.18
CA LEU A 187 -55.45 9.08 19.48
C LEU A 187 -54.77 9.71 18.25
N ASN A 188 -55.24 10.87 17.82
CA ASN A 188 -54.60 11.61 16.73
C ASN A 188 -53.37 12.36 17.27
N ILE A 189 -52.26 11.63 17.42
CA ILE A 189 -51.03 12.13 18.05
C ILE A 189 -50.17 12.87 17.01
N GLU A 190 -49.83 14.13 17.27
CA GLU A 190 -48.84 14.85 16.48
C GLU A 190 -47.43 14.34 16.80
N LEU A 191 -46.54 14.25 15.80
CA LEU A 191 -45.16 13.72 15.93
C LEU A 191 -44.29 14.43 16.98
N THR A 192 -44.69 15.63 17.40
CA THR A 192 -44.01 16.47 18.40
C THR A 192 -44.60 16.36 19.81
N THR A 193 -45.64 15.55 20.00
CA THR A 193 -46.35 15.41 21.28
C THR A 193 -45.46 14.72 22.33
N ARG A 194 -45.45 15.24 23.55
CA ARG A 194 -44.68 14.67 24.67
C ARG A 194 -45.47 13.63 25.45
N TRP A 195 -44.77 12.65 26.03
CA TRP A 195 -45.36 11.57 26.84
C TRP A 195 -46.29 12.08 27.95
N ILE A 196 -45.91 13.17 28.64
CA ILE A 196 -46.69 13.74 29.76
C ILE A 196 -48.10 14.16 29.33
N THR A 197 -48.26 14.69 28.11
CA THR A 197 -49.55 15.12 27.59
C THR A 197 -50.44 13.93 27.27
N ILE A 198 -49.86 12.89 26.64
CA ILE A 198 -50.58 11.64 26.34
C ILE A 198 -50.95 10.89 27.62
N ARG A 199 -50.05 10.86 28.60
CA ARG A 199 -50.30 10.27 29.91
C ARG A 199 -51.51 10.91 30.60
N LYS A 200 -51.59 12.25 30.61
CA LYS A 200 -52.76 12.96 31.17
C LYS A 200 -54.05 12.58 30.45
N LEU A 201 -54.03 12.53 29.11
CA LEU A 201 -55.18 12.15 28.32
C LEU A 201 -55.64 10.70 28.56
N LEU A 202 -54.71 9.76 28.71
CA LEU A 202 -55.03 8.36 28.98
C LEU A 202 -55.57 8.14 30.41
N ILE A 203 -55.14 8.96 31.37
CA ILE A 203 -55.66 8.97 32.74
C ILE A 203 -57.07 9.58 32.78
N GLU A 204 -57.30 10.69 32.07
CA GLU A 204 -58.62 11.33 31.96
C GLU A 204 -59.66 10.43 31.27
N GLN A 205 -59.23 9.53 30.38
CA GLN A 205 -60.09 8.55 29.71
C GLN A 205 -60.30 7.25 30.52
N ASP A 206 -59.82 7.20 31.77
CA ASP A 206 -59.95 6.07 32.70
C ASP A 206 -59.51 4.72 32.12
N ASN A 207 -58.40 4.72 31.35
CA ASN A 207 -57.96 3.56 30.60
C ASN A 207 -57.46 2.43 31.55
N PRO A 208 -57.96 1.19 31.43
CA PRO A 208 -57.63 0.07 32.35
C PRO A 208 -56.14 -0.30 32.38
N ILE A 209 -55.35 0.18 31.41
CA ILE A 209 -53.90 0.01 31.34
C ILE A 209 -53.19 0.47 32.61
N PHE A 210 -53.71 1.50 33.30
CA PHE A 210 -53.12 2.04 34.54
C PHE A 210 -53.67 1.41 35.83
N LYS A 211 -54.73 0.58 35.75
CA LYS A 211 -55.38 -0.03 36.93
C LYS A 211 -54.79 -1.39 37.32
N HIS A 212 -54.16 -2.09 36.37
CA HIS A 212 -53.61 -3.44 36.57
C HIS A 212 -52.22 -3.63 35.92
N SER A 213 -51.45 -2.56 35.74
CA SER A 213 -50.20 -2.61 34.98
C SER A 213 -49.11 -3.43 35.67
N ILE A 214 -48.63 -4.45 34.96
CA ILE A 214 -47.41 -5.23 35.26
C ILE A 214 -46.14 -4.43 34.88
N VAL A 215 -46.30 -3.28 34.21
CA VAL A 215 -45.28 -2.50 33.52
C VAL A 215 -45.11 -1.12 34.18
N SER A 216 -43.88 -0.66 34.32
CA SER A 216 -43.53 0.62 34.95
C SER A 216 -43.81 1.83 34.04
N ASP A 217 -43.95 3.03 34.62
CA ASP A 217 -44.16 4.29 33.85
C ASP A 217 -42.97 4.61 32.92
N LEU A 218 -41.76 4.19 33.31
CA LEU A 218 -40.56 4.32 32.50
C LEU A 218 -40.66 3.47 31.22
N GLU A 219 -41.06 2.21 31.34
CA GLU A 219 -41.25 1.31 30.19
C GLU A 219 -42.39 1.78 29.28
N LEU A 220 -43.48 2.32 29.83
CA LEU A 220 -44.56 2.92 29.03
C LEU A 220 -44.09 4.14 28.22
N SER A 221 -43.25 4.98 28.82
CA SER A 221 -42.66 6.13 28.12
C SER A 221 -41.73 5.69 26.99
N GLN A 222 -40.96 4.62 27.19
CA GLN A 222 -40.08 4.04 26.17
C GLN A 222 -40.87 3.48 25.00
N LEU A 223 -41.94 2.71 25.27
CA LEU A 223 -42.83 2.18 24.23
C LEU A 223 -43.52 3.29 23.43
N TYR A 224 -43.86 4.41 24.08
CA TYR A 224 -44.41 5.58 23.41
C TYR A 224 -43.41 6.24 22.46
N TYR A 225 -42.17 6.48 22.90
CA TYR A 225 -41.15 7.08 22.03
C TYR A 225 -40.75 6.15 20.88
N GLU A 226 -40.68 4.83 21.11
CA GLU A 226 -40.48 3.83 20.05
C GLU A 226 -41.56 3.93 18.97
N TYR A 227 -42.83 4.09 19.36
CA TYR A 227 -43.94 4.28 18.44
C TYR A 227 -43.87 5.61 17.68
N ILE A 228 -43.50 6.70 18.35
CA ILE A 228 -43.32 8.00 17.69
C ILE A 228 -42.17 7.98 16.69
N ASP A 229 -41.06 7.31 17.01
CA ASP A 229 -39.93 7.20 16.11
C ASP A 229 -40.27 6.33 14.89
N GLN A 230 -41.11 5.31 15.06
CA GLN A 230 -41.69 4.58 13.92
C GLN A 230 -42.55 5.49 13.04
N LEU A 231 -43.44 6.30 13.62
CA LEU A 231 -44.28 7.24 12.86
C LEU A 231 -43.46 8.31 12.13
N LYS A 232 -42.37 8.81 12.74
CA LYS A 232 -41.43 9.72 12.08
C LYS A 232 -40.77 9.05 10.89
N ALA A 233 -40.29 7.82 11.05
CA ALA A 233 -39.67 7.06 9.97
C ALA A 233 -40.66 6.81 8.81
N GLU A 234 -41.92 6.47 9.10
CA GLU A 234 -42.98 6.30 8.09
C GLU A 234 -43.31 7.62 7.37
N HIS A 235 -43.38 8.73 8.11
CA HIS A 235 -43.59 10.06 7.54
C HIS A 235 -42.43 10.48 6.62
N ASP A 236 -41.20 10.36 7.11
CA ASP A 236 -39.98 10.71 6.37
C ASP A 236 -39.85 9.84 5.10
N ALA A 237 -40.16 8.55 5.20
CA ALA A 237 -40.21 7.65 4.04
C ALA A 237 -41.27 8.07 3.01
N SER A 238 -42.46 8.51 3.45
CA SER A 238 -43.50 9.01 2.54
C SER A 238 -43.09 10.31 1.84
N VAL A 239 -42.45 11.22 2.57
CA VAL A 239 -41.90 12.46 2.02
C VAL A 239 -40.81 12.17 0.99
N GLU A 240 -39.88 11.27 1.32
CA GLU A 240 -38.80 10.84 0.42
C GLU A 240 -39.36 10.17 -0.85
N GLN A 241 -40.40 9.34 -0.73
CA GLN A 241 -41.06 8.73 -1.89
C GLN A 241 -41.67 9.78 -2.84
N ARG A 242 -42.37 10.79 -2.30
CA ARG A 242 -42.94 11.89 -3.10
C ARG A 242 -41.84 12.73 -3.75
N LYS A 243 -40.74 12.95 -3.03
CA LYS A 243 -39.56 13.65 -3.53
C LYS A 243 -38.92 12.91 -4.71
N GLN A 244 -38.77 11.58 -4.60
CA GLN A 244 -38.25 10.75 -5.68
C GLN A 244 -39.16 10.77 -6.91
N GLN A 245 -40.47 10.70 -6.73
CA GLN A 245 -41.44 10.85 -7.82
C GLN A 245 -41.27 12.20 -8.53
N ALA A 246 -41.19 13.30 -7.77
CA ALA A 246 -40.97 14.64 -8.32
C ALA A 246 -39.62 14.77 -9.06
N LEU A 247 -38.55 14.12 -8.57
CA LEU A 247 -37.24 14.10 -9.25
C LEU A 247 -37.30 13.37 -10.58
N VAL A 248 -37.98 12.23 -10.66
CA VAL A 248 -38.14 11.48 -11.91
C VAL A 248 -38.93 12.29 -12.95
N GLU A 249 -40.01 12.95 -12.52
CA GLU A 249 -40.78 13.85 -13.38
C GLU A 249 -39.93 15.03 -13.87
N LEU A 250 -39.11 15.61 -13.00
CA LEU A 250 -38.21 16.70 -13.35
C LEU A 250 -37.11 16.25 -14.33
N GLU A 251 -36.57 15.05 -14.16
CA GLU A 251 -35.61 14.45 -15.10
C GLU A 251 -36.26 14.29 -16.48
N SER A 252 -37.46 13.72 -16.54
CA SER A 252 -38.23 13.60 -17.79
C SER A 252 -38.53 14.96 -18.42
N TYR A 253 -38.85 15.96 -17.59
CA TYR A 253 -39.10 17.32 -18.04
C TYR A 253 -37.89 17.93 -18.75
N LEU A 254 -36.72 17.87 -18.12
CA LEU A 254 -35.48 18.48 -18.62
C LEU A 254 -34.87 17.73 -19.81
N THR A 255 -35.10 16.41 -19.91
CA THR A 255 -34.53 15.57 -20.99
C THR A 255 -35.45 15.41 -22.19
N THR A 256 -36.76 15.24 -21.98
CA THR A 256 -37.71 14.83 -23.03
C THR A 256 -38.64 15.96 -23.42
N ILE A 257 -39.18 16.71 -22.45
CA ILE A 257 -40.21 17.71 -22.70
C ILE A 257 -39.61 19.04 -23.14
N ASN A 258 -38.52 19.45 -22.50
CA ASN A 258 -37.82 20.70 -22.83
C ASN A 258 -36.28 20.56 -22.81
N PRO A 259 -35.71 19.76 -23.73
CA PRO A 259 -34.26 19.64 -23.88
C PRO A 259 -33.60 20.95 -24.34
N SER A 260 -34.38 21.91 -24.85
CA SER A 260 -33.85 23.18 -25.33
C SER A 260 -33.33 24.08 -24.20
N LEU A 261 -33.95 24.04 -23.01
CA LEU A 261 -33.47 24.75 -21.83
C LEU A 261 -32.05 24.33 -21.46
N VAL A 262 -31.81 23.01 -21.42
CA VAL A 262 -30.50 22.44 -21.09
C VAL A 262 -29.45 22.76 -22.16
N LYS A 263 -29.83 22.75 -23.44
CA LYS A 263 -28.90 23.03 -24.55
C LYS A 263 -28.55 24.52 -24.70
N GLN A 264 -29.44 25.41 -24.28
CA GLN A 264 -29.25 26.86 -24.38
C GLN A 264 -28.53 27.43 -23.15
N SER A 265 -28.65 26.80 -21.99
CA SER A 265 -27.93 27.19 -20.79
C SER A 265 -26.46 26.77 -20.87
N ASN A 266 -25.53 27.73 -20.69
CA ASN A 266 -24.11 27.40 -20.57
C ASN A 266 -23.75 27.02 -19.13
N ASN A 267 -24.49 27.57 -18.15
CA ASN A 267 -24.22 27.44 -16.73
C ASN A 267 -25.45 26.92 -15.97
N TRP A 268 -25.22 26.20 -14.86
CA TRP A 268 -26.28 25.73 -13.96
C TRP A 268 -27.18 26.87 -13.47
N GLN A 269 -26.60 28.03 -13.17
CA GLN A 269 -27.33 29.16 -12.63
C GLN A 269 -28.32 29.74 -13.65
N GLU A 270 -27.89 29.85 -14.92
CA GLU A 270 -28.77 30.26 -16.03
C GLU A 270 -29.89 29.24 -16.26
N LEU A 271 -29.59 27.95 -16.18
CA LEU A 271 -30.58 26.89 -16.30
C LEU A 271 -31.62 26.98 -15.18
N TYR A 272 -31.17 27.19 -13.94
CA TYR A 272 -32.06 27.31 -12.78
C TYR A 272 -32.94 28.56 -12.87
N ASP A 273 -32.38 29.69 -13.28
CA ASP A 273 -33.14 30.94 -13.43
C ASP A 273 -34.20 30.80 -14.54
N GLN A 274 -33.86 30.15 -15.66
CA GLN A 274 -34.82 29.86 -16.73
C GLN A 274 -35.89 28.85 -16.28
N LEU A 275 -35.51 27.81 -15.53
CA LEU A 275 -36.43 26.83 -14.97
C LEU A 275 -37.44 27.48 -14.00
N MET A 276 -36.98 28.42 -13.17
CA MET A 276 -37.80 29.15 -12.21
C MET A 276 -38.72 30.19 -12.87
N VAL A 277 -38.46 30.59 -14.11
CA VAL A 277 -39.35 31.46 -14.89
C VAL A 277 -40.43 30.65 -15.61
N ASP A 278 -40.15 29.39 -15.93
CA ASP A 278 -41.02 28.55 -16.76
C ASP A 278 -42.40 28.28 -16.11
N SER A 279 -43.46 28.61 -16.85
CA SER A 279 -44.85 28.43 -16.43
C SER A 279 -45.22 26.96 -16.22
N ARG A 280 -44.61 26.03 -16.98
CA ARG A 280 -44.90 24.60 -16.85
C ARG A 280 -44.32 24.00 -15.58
N PHE A 281 -43.14 24.48 -15.16
CA PHE A 281 -42.51 24.08 -13.91
C PHE A 281 -43.34 24.56 -12.71
N LYS A 282 -43.81 25.81 -12.72
CA LYS A 282 -44.67 26.36 -11.65
C LYS A 282 -46.04 25.70 -11.53
N ALA A 283 -46.56 25.17 -12.62
CA ALA A 283 -47.87 24.54 -12.64
C ALA A 283 -47.90 23.15 -11.98
N ASN A 284 -46.75 22.46 -11.87
CA ASN A 284 -46.71 21.12 -11.28
C ASN A 284 -46.60 21.19 -9.75
N THR A 285 -47.58 20.63 -9.06
CA THR A 285 -47.62 20.56 -7.60
C THR A 285 -46.53 19.68 -6.99
N HIS A 286 -46.03 18.68 -7.74
CA HIS A 286 -45.00 17.76 -7.26
C HIS A 286 -43.63 18.44 -7.10
N PHE A 287 -43.33 19.48 -7.88
CA PHE A 287 -42.04 20.17 -7.83
C PHE A 287 -41.87 21.10 -6.63
N ASN A 288 -42.96 21.47 -5.94
CA ASN A 288 -42.90 22.34 -4.75
C ASN A 288 -42.16 21.70 -3.57
N ILE A 289 -42.02 20.37 -3.56
CA ILE A 289 -41.31 19.61 -2.51
C ILE A 289 -39.79 19.67 -2.72
N LEU A 290 -39.33 20.00 -3.94
CA LEU A 290 -37.92 19.95 -4.30
C LEU A 290 -37.16 21.21 -3.86
N ASN A 291 -36.03 21.02 -3.17
CA ASN A 291 -35.14 22.12 -2.84
C ASN A 291 -34.16 22.40 -3.99
N LYS A 292 -33.56 23.61 -3.99
CA LYS A 292 -32.52 23.99 -4.96
C LYS A 292 -31.37 22.97 -5.03
N VAL A 293 -31.00 22.40 -3.88
CA VAL A 293 -29.94 21.38 -3.77
C VAL A 293 -30.34 20.09 -4.49
N ASP A 294 -31.60 19.70 -4.42
CA ASP A 294 -32.09 18.47 -5.05
C ASP A 294 -32.09 18.58 -6.57
N ILE A 295 -32.52 19.74 -7.10
CA ILE A 295 -32.49 20.05 -8.53
C ILE A 295 -31.03 20.12 -9.03
N LEU A 296 -30.11 20.68 -8.24
CA LEU A 296 -28.68 20.70 -8.54
C LEU A 296 -28.09 19.27 -8.57
N ASN A 297 -28.41 18.43 -7.59
CA ASN A 297 -27.96 17.04 -7.54
C ASN A 297 -28.46 16.24 -8.75
N LEU A 298 -29.70 16.48 -9.18
CA LEU A 298 -30.25 15.89 -10.41
C LEU A 298 -29.48 16.37 -11.64
N TYR A 299 -29.21 17.66 -11.75
CA TYR A 299 -28.40 18.22 -12.84
C TYR A 299 -27.00 17.59 -12.89
N GLN A 300 -26.32 17.50 -11.75
CA GLN A 300 -24.97 16.93 -11.63
C GLN A 300 -24.94 15.44 -11.98
N SER A 301 -25.95 14.67 -11.58
CA SER A 301 -25.94 13.21 -11.71
C SER A 301 -26.47 12.71 -13.07
N LYS A 302 -27.45 13.40 -13.66
CA LYS A 302 -28.16 12.91 -14.85
C LYS A 302 -27.92 13.75 -16.10
N ILE A 303 -27.86 15.07 -15.96
CA ILE A 303 -27.84 15.98 -17.12
C ILE A 303 -26.41 16.30 -17.54
N PHE A 304 -25.60 16.81 -16.61
CA PHE A 304 -24.23 17.25 -16.86
C PHE A 304 -23.31 16.13 -17.42
N PRO A 305 -23.39 14.86 -16.95
CA PRO A 305 -22.57 13.79 -17.50
C PRO A 305 -22.89 13.47 -18.97
N ASN A 306 -24.15 13.64 -19.40
CA ASN A 306 -24.53 13.45 -20.79
C ASN A 306 -23.94 14.55 -21.68
N THR A 307 -23.97 15.80 -21.22
CA THR A 307 -23.30 16.92 -21.90
C THR A 307 -21.79 16.69 -22.01
N ILE A 308 -21.13 16.20 -20.95
CA ILE A 308 -19.72 15.83 -20.98
C ILE A 308 -19.47 14.74 -22.03
N LYS A 309 -20.27 13.67 -22.04
CA LYS A 309 -20.15 12.59 -23.02
C LYS A 309 -20.30 13.10 -24.46
N GLU A 310 -21.27 13.97 -24.73
CA GLU A 310 -21.44 14.57 -26.05
C GLU A 310 -20.22 15.40 -26.48
N ILE A 311 -19.65 16.19 -25.57
CA ILE A 311 -18.44 16.98 -25.83
C ILE A 311 -17.25 16.05 -26.06
N GLN A 312 -17.08 15.00 -25.25
CA GLN A 312 -16.04 13.99 -25.42
C GLN A 312 -16.13 13.32 -26.79
N VAL A 313 -17.32 12.92 -27.22
CA VAL A 313 -17.52 12.33 -28.56
C VAL A 313 -17.14 13.32 -29.66
N LYS A 314 -17.46 14.61 -29.52
CA LYS A 314 -17.04 15.65 -30.48
C LYS A 314 -15.53 15.85 -30.49
N ILE A 315 -14.88 15.82 -29.33
CA ILE A 315 -13.42 15.88 -29.22
C ILE A 315 -12.81 14.63 -29.89
N ASP A 316 -13.37 13.45 -29.66
CA ASP A 316 -12.89 12.20 -30.25
C ASP A 316 -13.04 12.16 -31.78
N THR A 317 -14.11 12.73 -32.34
CA THR A 317 -14.26 12.82 -33.79
C THR A 317 -13.26 13.81 -34.38
N ILE A 318 -13.08 14.98 -33.77
CA ILE A 318 -12.11 16.00 -34.20
C ILE A 318 -10.67 15.50 -34.08
N THR A 319 -10.31 14.82 -32.98
CA THR A 319 -8.98 14.24 -32.81
C THR A 319 -8.69 13.16 -33.84
N LYS A 320 -9.68 12.33 -34.20
CA LYS A 320 -9.55 11.34 -35.28
C LYS A 320 -9.37 11.99 -36.65
N THR A 321 -10.08 13.07 -36.97
CA THR A 321 -9.88 13.80 -38.24
C THR A 321 -8.51 14.46 -38.27
N ASN A 322 -8.11 15.10 -37.18
CA ASN A 322 -6.80 15.73 -37.05
C ASN A 322 -5.68 14.70 -37.18
N TYR A 323 -5.79 13.54 -36.53
CA TYR A 323 -4.80 12.46 -36.65
C TYR A 323 -4.63 11.99 -38.10
N ARG A 324 -5.72 11.89 -38.88
CA ARG A 324 -5.67 11.53 -40.30
C ARG A 324 -4.94 12.60 -41.11
N HIS A 325 -5.24 13.87 -40.89
CA HIS A 325 -4.55 14.99 -41.56
C HIS A 325 -3.08 15.09 -41.13
N ASP A 326 -2.77 14.90 -39.85
CA ASP A 326 -1.41 14.88 -39.30
C ASP A 326 -0.60 13.71 -39.91
N ARG A 327 -1.23 12.57 -40.15
CA ARG A 327 -0.60 11.45 -40.88
C ARG A 327 -0.35 11.80 -42.34
N GLN A 328 -1.34 12.35 -43.03
CA GLN A 328 -1.20 12.75 -44.44
C GLN A 328 -0.08 13.79 -44.63
N ALA A 329 0.01 14.81 -43.78
CA ALA A 329 1.11 15.77 -43.83
C ALA A 329 2.48 15.12 -43.60
N ARG A 330 2.59 14.18 -42.65
CA ARG A 330 3.83 13.44 -42.44
C ARG A 330 4.21 12.60 -43.64
N ASP A 331 3.25 11.91 -44.26
CA ASP A 331 3.50 11.09 -45.45
C ASP A 331 3.89 11.97 -46.66
N ASN A 332 3.22 13.12 -46.85
CA ASN A 332 3.57 14.12 -47.87
C ASN A 332 4.98 14.68 -47.66
N PHE A 333 5.35 15.02 -46.41
CA PHE A 333 6.67 15.54 -46.11
C PHE A 333 7.77 14.47 -46.28
N LYS A 334 7.49 13.21 -45.94
CA LYS A 334 8.40 12.09 -46.23
C LYS A 334 8.64 11.92 -47.72
N GLN A 335 7.60 12.06 -48.56
CA GLN A 335 7.76 12.03 -50.01
C GLN A 335 8.62 13.20 -50.52
N LEU A 336 8.45 14.40 -49.95
CA LEU A 336 9.31 15.54 -50.26
C LEU A 336 10.77 15.26 -49.90
N LEU A 337 11.04 14.72 -48.70
CA LEU A 337 12.40 14.38 -48.28
C LEU A 337 13.07 13.34 -49.19
N GLN A 338 12.31 12.38 -49.74
CA GLN A 338 12.84 11.40 -50.70
C GLN A 338 13.26 12.02 -52.03
N SER A 339 12.71 13.19 -52.40
CA SER A 339 13.10 13.90 -53.62
C SER A 339 14.42 14.67 -53.49
N ILE A 340 14.89 14.88 -52.26
CA ILE A 340 16.13 15.62 -51.95
C ILE A 340 17.24 14.61 -51.66
N ASN A 341 18.45 14.87 -52.16
CA ASN A 341 19.59 14.03 -51.83
C ASN A 341 20.09 14.34 -50.41
N ILE A 342 19.96 13.36 -49.51
CA ILE A 342 20.33 13.46 -48.09
C ILE A 342 21.40 12.41 -47.79
N ASP A 343 22.59 12.88 -47.43
CA ASP A 343 23.71 12.02 -47.00
C ASP A 343 23.82 11.95 -45.48
N ALA A 344 24.61 10.99 -44.98
CA ALA A 344 24.85 10.74 -43.56
C ALA A 344 25.41 11.94 -42.75
N VAL A 345 25.96 12.95 -43.44
CA VAL A 345 26.62 14.14 -42.84
C VAL A 345 25.82 15.43 -43.10
N THR A 346 24.78 15.37 -43.93
CA THR A 346 23.97 16.55 -44.25
C THR A 346 23.34 17.12 -42.99
N LYS A 347 23.34 18.44 -42.86
CA LYS A 347 22.66 19.12 -41.75
C LYS A 347 21.32 19.62 -42.23
N PHE A 348 20.35 19.64 -41.32
CA PHE A 348 19.02 20.16 -41.61
C PHE A 348 19.06 21.63 -42.08
N GLN A 349 20.00 22.43 -41.57
CA GLN A 349 20.19 23.82 -41.96
C GLN A 349 20.56 23.98 -43.44
N ASP A 350 21.27 23.01 -44.01
CA ASP A 350 21.76 23.08 -45.40
C ASP A 350 20.61 22.82 -46.40
N ILE A 351 19.61 22.03 -46.00
CA ILE A 351 18.44 21.69 -46.82
C ILE A 351 17.23 22.60 -46.56
N LEU A 352 17.23 23.35 -45.45
CA LEU A 352 16.11 24.21 -45.06
C LEU A 352 15.72 25.24 -46.13
N PRO A 353 16.65 25.94 -46.82
CA PRO A 353 16.28 26.89 -47.88
C PRO A 353 15.54 26.25 -49.06
N GLN A 354 15.73 24.94 -49.28
CA GLN A 354 15.03 24.19 -50.31
C GLN A 354 13.64 23.72 -49.85
N LEU A 355 13.42 23.61 -48.53
CA LEU A 355 12.19 23.11 -47.94
C LEU A 355 11.20 24.21 -47.53
N GLU A 356 11.69 25.39 -47.15
CA GLU A 356 10.88 26.45 -46.50
C GLU A 356 9.65 26.88 -47.33
N ASN A 357 9.76 26.84 -48.65
CA ASN A 357 8.72 27.31 -49.58
C ASN A 357 7.78 26.19 -50.06
N HIS A 358 8.01 24.94 -49.67
CA HIS A 358 7.16 23.82 -50.09
C HIS A 358 5.92 23.69 -49.20
N ASP A 359 4.76 23.54 -49.83
CA ASP A 359 3.47 23.33 -49.13
C ASP A 359 3.54 22.18 -48.13
N ALA A 360 4.21 21.07 -48.48
CA ALA A 360 4.34 19.92 -47.60
C ALA A 360 5.15 20.20 -46.32
N PHE A 361 6.11 21.15 -46.35
CA PHE A 361 6.86 21.58 -45.17
C PHE A 361 6.03 22.54 -44.30
N ILE A 362 5.35 23.50 -44.93
CA ILE A 362 4.45 24.44 -44.23
C ILE A 362 3.31 23.66 -43.54
N GLU A 363 2.78 22.63 -44.21
CA GLU A 363 1.65 21.85 -43.74
C GLU A 363 1.98 21.03 -42.47
N ILE A 364 3.21 20.49 -42.37
CA ILE A 364 3.64 19.72 -41.21
C ILE A 364 4.04 20.60 -40.02
N CYS A 365 4.43 21.86 -40.26
CA CYS A 365 4.78 22.81 -39.22
C CYS A 365 3.58 23.09 -38.28
N GLY A 366 3.76 22.83 -36.99
CA GLY A 366 2.72 23.07 -35.98
C GLY A 366 1.68 21.94 -35.83
N ARG A 367 1.82 20.84 -36.58
CA ARG A 367 1.01 19.61 -36.39
C ARG A 367 1.59 18.72 -35.29
N ASN A 368 0.75 17.84 -34.74
CA ASN A 368 1.16 16.92 -33.69
C ASN A 368 1.86 15.69 -34.27
N GLY A 369 2.90 15.19 -33.57
CA GLY A 369 3.62 13.97 -33.94
C GLY A 369 5.10 14.21 -34.20
N SER A 370 5.66 13.48 -35.17
CA SER A 370 7.06 13.60 -35.57
C SER A 370 7.30 14.96 -36.22
N THR A 371 8.28 15.70 -35.73
CA THR A 371 8.64 17.00 -36.30
C THR A 371 9.39 16.84 -37.62
N PRO A 372 9.46 17.90 -38.46
CA PRO A 372 10.24 17.86 -39.70
C PRO A 372 11.71 17.46 -39.50
N VAL A 373 12.30 17.90 -38.38
CA VAL A 373 13.69 17.58 -38.01
C VAL A 373 13.84 16.11 -37.60
N GLU A 374 12.87 15.55 -36.87
CA GLU A 374 12.88 14.13 -36.50
C GLU A 374 12.77 13.24 -37.74
N LEU A 375 11.86 13.57 -38.67
CA LEU A 375 11.71 12.83 -39.93
C LEU A 375 12.95 12.92 -40.82
N PHE A 376 13.67 14.03 -40.78
CA PHE A 376 14.96 14.17 -41.44
C PHE A 376 16.03 13.30 -40.77
N TRP A 377 16.10 13.28 -39.43
CA TRP A 377 17.06 12.45 -38.71
C TRP A 377 16.84 10.95 -38.93
N ASP A 378 15.59 10.50 -39.08
CA ASP A 378 15.30 9.10 -39.43
C ASP A 378 16.03 8.69 -40.73
N ILE A 379 15.98 9.53 -41.77
CA ILE A 379 16.65 9.29 -43.06
C ILE A 379 18.17 9.37 -42.91
N VAL A 380 18.68 10.37 -42.20
CA VAL A 380 20.13 10.52 -41.96
C VAL A 380 20.69 9.33 -41.19
N ASP A 381 19.97 8.83 -40.20
CA ASP A 381 20.40 7.68 -39.41
C ASP A 381 20.33 6.38 -40.21
N GLU A 382 19.32 6.21 -41.08
CA GLU A 382 19.29 5.09 -42.05
C GLU A 382 20.52 5.13 -42.96
N LYS A 383 20.87 6.31 -43.52
CA LYS A 383 22.06 6.49 -44.35
C LYS A 383 23.36 6.23 -43.58
N LYS A 384 23.46 6.63 -42.31
CA LYS A 384 24.60 6.32 -41.44
C LYS A 384 24.74 4.82 -41.17
N GLN A 385 23.63 4.12 -40.94
CA GLN A 385 23.64 2.67 -40.74
C GLN A 385 24.13 1.95 -42.00
N LEU A 386 23.63 2.34 -43.18
CA LEU A 386 24.12 1.81 -44.45
C LEU A 386 25.60 2.10 -44.65
N LEU A 387 26.06 3.31 -44.35
CA LEU A 387 27.47 3.68 -44.42
C LEU A 387 28.34 2.83 -43.47
N LYS A 388 27.83 2.51 -42.27
CA LYS A 388 28.51 1.63 -41.31
C LYS A 388 28.64 0.20 -41.85
N VAL A 389 27.58 -0.36 -42.42
CA VAL A 389 27.64 -1.71 -43.05
C VAL A 389 28.64 -1.72 -44.20
N LYS A 390 28.63 -0.68 -45.06
CA LYS A 390 29.62 -0.51 -46.14
C LYS A 390 31.04 -0.41 -45.59
N LYS A 391 31.24 0.35 -44.51
CA LYS A 391 32.54 0.47 -43.83
C LYS A 391 33.02 -0.88 -43.30
N ASP A 392 32.18 -1.63 -42.60
CA ASP A 392 32.54 -2.93 -42.02
C ASP A 392 32.92 -3.94 -43.12
N LEU A 393 32.21 -3.90 -44.26
CA LEU A 393 32.53 -4.70 -45.44
C LEU A 393 33.91 -4.34 -46.02
N VAL A 394 34.17 -3.03 -46.19
CA VAL A 394 35.47 -2.52 -46.65
C VAL A 394 36.58 -2.93 -45.69
N GLU A 395 36.36 -2.79 -44.39
CA GLU A 395 37.33 -3.17 -43.36
C GLU A 395 37.66 -4.67 -43.42
N THR A 396 36.63 -5.52 -43.50
CA THR A 396 36.79 -6.98 -43.54
C THR A 396 37.62 -7.40 -44.76
N ILE A 397 37.26 -6.92 -45.95
CA ILE A 397 37.94 -7.27 -47.20
C ILE A 397 39.38 -6.74 -47.21
N ILE A 398 39.61 -5.53 -46.69
CA ILE A 398 40.97 -4.98 -46.61
C ILE A 398 41.80 -5.79 -45.62
N ARG A 399 41.28 -6.17 -44.45
CA ARG A 399 42.00 -6.99 -43.47
C ARG A 399 42.37 -8.38 -44.01
N GLU A 400 41.55 -8.95 -44.89
CA GLU A 400 41.84 -10.24 -45.55
C GLU A 400 42.95 -10.13 -46.61
N THR A 401 43.04 -8.99 -47.29
CA THR A 401 43.92 -8.80 -48.46
C THR A 401 45.22 -8.07 -48.13
N HIS A 402 45.19 -7.12 -47.18
CA HIS A 402 46.27 -6.20 -46.87
C HIS A 402 46.33 -5.84 -45.37
N GLN A 403 47.45 -5.25 -44.96
CA GLN A 403 47.62 -4.77 -43.59
C GLN A 403 46.98 -3.37 -43.46
N LEU A 404 45.82 -3.31 -42.82
CA LEU A 404 44.97 -2.11 -42.70
C LEU A 404 45.73 -0.88 -42.17
N ASP A 405 46.63 -1.07 -41.20
CA ASP A 405 47.44 0.00 -40.59
C ASP A 405 48.35 0.73 -41.59
N LYS A 406 48.94 -0.01 -42.52
CA LYS A 406 49.85 0.57 -43.52
C LYS A 406 49.06 1.33 -44.57
N LEU A 407 47.95 0.75 -45.01
CA LEU A 407 47.07 1.33 -46.03
C LEU A 407 46.45 2.66 -45.61
N LEU A 408 46.03 2.77 -44.34
CA LEU A 408 45.39 3.98 -43.82
C LEU A 408 46.35 5.17 -43.65
N THR A 409 47.65 4.97 -43.83
CA THR A 409 48.66 6.03 -43.79
C THR A 409 48.52 7.02 -44.95
N SER A 410 48.06 6.56 -46.13
CA SER A 410 47.88 7.39 -47.31
C SER A 410 46.46 7.27 -47.89
N LYS A 411 45.71 8.38 -47.91
CA LYS A 411 44.35 8.45 -48.46
C LYS A 411 44.28 8.01 -49.92
N GLN A 412 45.26 8.42 -50.74
CA GLN A 412 45.26 8.12 -52.18
C GLN A 412 45.53 6.65 -52.47
N GLU A 413 46.40 6.03 -51.68
CA GLU A 413 46.72 4.60 -51.80
C GLU A 413 45.51 3.73 -51.39
N PHE A 414 44.85 4.10 -50.29
CA PHE A 414 43.60 3.48 -49.84
C PHE A 414 42.53 3.51 -50.93
N ILE A 415 42.23 4.68 -51.50
CA ILE A 415 41.20 4.82 -52.54
C ILE A 415 41.57 4.02 -53.80
N THR A 416 42.84 4.01 -54.18
CA THR A 416 43.30 3.28 -55.37
C THR A 416 43.14 1.77 -55.20
N GLN A 417 43.49 1.23 -54.04
CA GLN A 417 43.33 -0.20 -53.76
C GLN A 417 41.86 -0.61 -53.63
N VAL A 418 41.03 0.19 -52.95
CA VAL A 418 39.59 -0.11 -52.84
C VAL A 418 38.91 -0.10 -54.22
N LYS A 419 39.32 0.80 -55.13
CA LYS A 419 38.82 0.83 -56.52
C LYS A 419 39.28 -0.34 -57.39
N GLN A 420 40.34 -1.06 -57.00
CA GLN A 420 40.80 -2.26 -57.73
C GLN A 420 39.97 -3.51 -57.37
N ILE A 421 39.24 -3.47 -56.25
CA ILE A 421 38.45 -4.61 -55.75
C ILE A 421 37.04 -4.54 -56.35
N GLU A 422 36.77 -5.37 -57.34
CA GLU A 422 35.50 -5.40 -58.09
C GLU A 422 34.26 -5.55 -57.20
N ARG A 423 34.38 -6.31 -56.10
CA ARG A 423 33.32 -6.48 -55.09
C ARG A 423 32.94 -5.21 -54.33
N LEU A 424 33.88 -4.28 -54.14
CA LEU A 424 33.66 -3.04 -53.39
C LEU A 424 33.18 -1.91 -54.30
N VAL A 425 33.61 -1.91 -55.57
CA VAL A 425 33.21 -0.93 -56.59
C VAL A 425 31.71 -0.98 -56.89
N GLN A 426 31.06 -2.13 -56.75
CA GLN A 426 29.61 -2.27 -56.96
C GLN A 426 28.76 -1.79 -55.78
N VAL A 427 29.36 -1.59 -54.60
CA VAL A 427 28.64 -1.40 -53.32
C VAL A 427 28.89 -0.02 -52.72
N VAL A 428 30.07 0.55 -52.94
CA VAL A 428 30.50 1.80 -52.30
C VAL A 428 30.62 2.91 -53.34
N GLU A 429 29.91 4.01 -53.10
CA GLU A 429 29.95 5.18 -53.99
C GLU A 429 31.26 5.97 -53.78
N PRO A 430 31.76 6.68 -54.81
CA PRO A 430 33.01 7.45 -54.72
C PRO A 430 33.00 8.52 -53.61
N GLU A 431 31.85 9.13 -53.35
CA GLU A 431 31.66 10.18 -52.33
C GLU A 431 31.69 9.60 -50.90
N GLU A 432 31.31 8.32 -50.74
CA GLU A 432 31.30 7.62 -49.46
C GLU A 432 32.70 7.11 -49.06
N LEU A 433 33.59 6.86 -50.03
CA LEU A 433 34.95 6.36 -49.78
C LEU A 433 35.77 7.30 -48.90
N ASP A 434 35.61 8.60 -49.09
CA ASP A 434 36.29 9.62 -48.28
C ASP A 434 35.82 9.57 -46.83
N MET A 435 34.51 9.39 -46.62
CA MET A 435 33.91 9.27 -45.30
C MET A 435 34.32 7.97 -44.60
N ILE A 436 34.33 6.85 -45.35
CA ILE A 436 34.78 5.54 -44.86
C ILE A 436 36.25 5.59 -44.45
N TYR A 437 37.12 6.22 -45.25
CA TYR A 437 38.54 6.41 -44.91
C TYR A 437 38.73 7.20 -43.62
N ILE A 438 38.04 8.34 -43.48
CA ILE A 438 38.11 9.17 -42.27
C ILE A 438 37.64 8.37 -41.06
N SER A 439 36.53 7.65 -41.21
CA SER A 439 35.95 6.84 -40.13
C SER A 439 36.85 5.67 -39.71
N LEU A 440 37.44 4.94 -40.66
CA LEU A 440 38.37 3.84 -40.37
C LEU A 440 39.66 4.35 -39.72
N LYS A 441 40.17 5.51 -40.17
CA LYS A 441 41.34 6.13 -39.56
C LYS A 441 41.08 6.56 -38.11
N GLN A 442 39.92 7.15 -37.85
CA GLN A 442 39.51 7.52 -36.48
C GLN A 442 39.37 6.30 -35.58
N ASP A 443 38.74 5.22 -36.04
CA ASP A 443 38.60 3.99 -35.27
C ASP A 443 39.95 3.36 -34.94
N LEU A 444 40.88 3.40 -35.89
CA LEU A 444 42.24 2.90 -35.68
C LEU A 444 43.02 3.75 -34.67
N GLU A 445 42.92 5.09 -34.75
CA GLU A 445 43.51 5.99 -33.77
C GLU A 445 42.92 5.78 -32.37
N LEU A 446 41.59 5.61 -32.28
CA LEU A 446 40.88 5.34 -31.04
C LEU A 446 41.23 3.98 -30.45
N ALA A 447 41.36 2.93 -31.28
CA ALA A 447 41.83 1.62 -30.85
C ALA A 447 43.27 1.70 -30.30
N LYS A 448 44.17 2.45 -30.97
CA LYS A 448 45.53 2.69 -30.48
C LYS A 448 45.52 3.44 -29.14
N GLU A 449 44.67 4.45 -28.98
CA GLU A 449 44.53 5.18 -27.72
C GLU A 449 43.99 4.29 -26.59
N GLN A 450 42.99 3.46 -26.87
CA GLN A 450 42.43 2.51 -25.91
C GLN A 450 43.48 1.47 -25.49
N SER A 451 44.23 0.89 -26.43
CA SER A 451 45.32 -0.03 -26.11
C SER A 451 46.40 0.64 -25.27
N ARG A 452 46.75 1.91 -25.56
CA ARG A 452 47.67 2.71 -24.72
C ARG A 452 47.13 2.93 -23.31
N LYS A 453 45.85 3.27 -23.15
CA LYS A 453 45.21 3.45 -21.82
C LYS A 453 45.15 2.14 -21.04
N LYS A 454 44.80 1.02 -21.69
CA LYS A 454 44.83 -0.33 -21.08
C LYS A 454 46.23 -0.69 -20.60
N LEU A 455 47.25 -0.42 -21.43
CA LEU A 455 48.64 -0.62 -21.05
C LEU A 455 49.04 0.25 -19.85
N GLN A 456 48.67 1.53 -19.83
CA GLN A 456 48.95 2.43 -18.70
C GLN A 456 48.27 1.95 -17.41
N LEU A 457 47.02 1.49 -17.49
CA LEU A 457 46.30 0.92 -16.36
C LEU A 457 46.98 -0.35 -15.84
N ALA A 458 47.34 -1.27 -16.73
CA ALA A 458 48.09 -2.48 -16.36
C ALA A 458 49.46 -2.16 -15.75
N GLN A 459 50.18 -1.16 -16.27
CA GLN A 459 51.44 -0.66 -15.69
C GLN A 459 51.22 -0.11 -14.28
N TYR A 460 50.16 0.66 -14.06
CA TYR A 460 49.81 1.22 -12.75
C TYR A 460 49.39 0.14 -11.75
N GLU A 461 48.54 -0.81 -12.15
CA GLU A 461 48.11 -1.94 -11.32
C GLU A 461 49.30 -2.81 -10.90
N PHE A 462 50.21 -3.08 -11.83
CA PHE A 462 51.44 -3.79 -11.52
C PHE A 462 52.33 -2.97 -10.58
N SER A 463 52.46 -1.65 -10.79
CA SER A 463 53.22 -0.77 -9.90
C SER A 463 52.62 -0.71 -8.49
N GLN A 464 51.29 -0.76 -8.36
CA GLN A 464 50.59 -0.91 -7.09
C GLN A 464 50.89 -2.26 -6.44
N TRP A 465 50.82 -3.35 -7.21
CA TRP A 465 51.18 -4.69 -6.72
C TRP A 465 52.63 -4.75 -6.24
N LEU A 466 53.56 -4.15 -6.98
CA LEU A 466 54.96 -4.00 -6.61
C LEU A 466 55.12 -3.22 -5.30
N SER A 467 54.38 -2.12 -5.12
CA SER A 467 54.40 -1.33 -3.87
C SER A 467 53.92 -2.10 -2.64
N ASN A 468 53.05 -3.09 -2.81
CA ASN A 468 52.63 -4.00 -1.73
C ASN A 468 53.62 -5.15 -1.50
N ASN A 469 54.36 -5.53 -2.55
CA ASN A 469 55.32 -6.64 -2.55
C ASN A 469 56.76 -6.14 -2.69
N SER A 470 57.10 -5.00 -2.09
CA SER A 470 58.40 -4.33 -2.29
C SER A 470 59.61 -5.18 -1.90
N GLN A 471 59.41 -6.21 -1.08
CA GLN A 471 60.43 -7.20 -0.71
C GLN A 471 60.88 -8.09 -1.90
N LYS A 472 60.02 -8.24 -2.91
CA LYS A 472 60.28 -9.07 -4.09
C LYS A 472 61.16 -8.40 -5.15
N LEU A 473 61.46 -7.09 -4.99
CA LEU A 473 62.41 -6.33 -5.81
C LEU A 473 63.51 -5.71 -4.94
N PRO A 474 64.46 -6.51 -4.43
CA PRO A 474 65.55 -6.00 -3.63
C PRO A 474 66.54 -5.20 -4.49
N GLY A 475 67.00 -4.05 -3.97
CA GLY A 475 68.12 -3.30 -4.54
C GLY A 475 67.78 -2.28 -5.64
N VAL A 476 66.50 -2.09 -5.98
CA VAL A 476 66.08 -1.12 -7.03
C VAL A 476 65.73 0.27 -6.46
N VAL A 477 65.38 0.35 -5.17
CA VAL A 477 64.94 1.58 -4.51
C VAL A 477 65.74 1.83 -3.24
N LEU A 478 66.17 3.07 -3.05
CA LEU A 478 66.89 3.54 -1.86
C LEU A 478 66.04 4.57 -1.12
N LEU A 479 66.09 4.56 0.21
CA LEU A 479 65.51 5.61 1.03
C LEU A 479 66.55 6.73 1.21
N LYS A 480 66.32 7.88 0.59
CA LYS A 480 67.21 9.04 0.68
C LYS A 480 66.54 10.12 1.52
N GLY A 481 66.99 10.22 2.77
CA GLY A 481 66.37 11.11 3.76
C GLY A 481 64.94 10.68 4.08
N LYS A 482 63.96 11.34 3.46
CA LYS A 482 62.53 11.15 3.73
C LYS A 482 61.76 10.48 2.59
N ASP A 483 62.32 10.41 1.40
CA ASP A 483 61.64 9.87 0.22
C ASP A 483 62.45 8.71 -0.39
N TYR A 484 61.75 7.82 -1.07
CA TYR A 484 62.31 6.75 -1.87
C TYR A 484 62.74 7.30 -3.24
N GLU A 485 63.94 6.93 -3.68
CA GLU A 485 64.49 7.24 -5.01
C GLU A 485 64.98 5.95 -5.69
N LEU A 486 64.99 5.95 -7.03
CA LEU A 486 65.64 4.89 -7.82
C LEU A 486 67.16 4.96 -7.66
N VAL A 487 67.84 3.81 -7.72
CA VAL A 487 69.30 3.75 -7.79
C VAL A 487 69.80 4.43 -9.08
N GLN A 488 70.94 5.13 -9.03
CA GLN A 488 71.44 5.94 -10.15
C GLN A 488 71.90 5.12 -11.37
N ASP A 489 72.32 3.85 -11.17
CA ASP A 489 72.83 2.96 -12.22
C ASP A 489 71.98 1.69 -12.37
N ILE A 490 70.71 1.84 -12.75
CA ILE A 490 69.80 0.69 -12.96
C ILE A 490 69.94 0.17 -14.39
N ASP A 491 70.26 -1.13 -14.52
CA ASP A 491 70.07 -1.86 -15.77
C ASP A 491 68.59 -2.25 -15.92
N TYR A 492 67.87 -1.48 -16.74
CA TYR A 492 66.45 -1.70 -17.01
C TYR A 492 66.16 -3.03 -17.72
N GLN A 493 67.11 -3.60 -18.49
CA GLN A 493 66.91 -4.92 -19.12
C GLN A 493 67.03 -6.05 -18.10
N GLN A 494 67.97 -5.94 -17.18
CA GLN A 494 68.12 -6.91 -16.09
C GLN A 494 66.91 -6.88 -15.14
N VAL A 495 66.45 -5.68 -14.77
CA VAL A 495 65.26 -5.50 -13.91
C VAL A 495 64.00 -5.97 -14.63
N PHE A 496 63.88 -5.77 -15.94
CA PHE A 496 62.78 -6.34 -16.73
C PHE A 496 62.72 -7.87 -16.64
N GLY A 497 63.86 -8.56 -16.69
CA GLY A 497 63.93 -10.01 -16.52
C GLY A 497 63.39 -10.46 -15.15
N GLN A 498 63.65 -9.69 -14.10
CA GLN A 498 63.09 -9.93 -12.76
C GLN A 498 61.58 -9.64 -12.73
N LEU A 499 61.14 -8.52 -13.32
CA LEU A 499 59.73 -8.15 -13.40
C LEU A 499 58.90 -9.20 -14.14
N LYS A 500 59.42 -9.73 -15.25
CA LYS A 500 58.76 -10.77 -16.07
C LYS A 500 58.53 -12.07 -15.30
N SER A 501 59.36 -12.38 -14.31
CA SER A 501 59.22 -13.58 -13.46
C SER A 501 58.14 -13.46 -12.39
N LEU A 502 57.62 -12.24 -12.14
CA LEU A 502 56.64 -11.98 -11.09
C LEU A 502 55.21 -12.21 -11.58
N ASP A 503 54.37 -12.79 -10.73
CA ASP A 503 52.98 -13.14 -11.05
C ASP A 503 52.15 -11.95 -11.55
N GLY A 504 52.40 -10.75 -11.01
CA GLY A 504 51.69 -9.53 -11.39
C GLY A 504 52.00 -9.04 -12.81
N TYR A 505 53.08 -9.53 -13.45
CA TYR A 505 53.49 -9.09 -14.78
C TYR A 505 52.69 -9.74 -15.92
N LYS A 506 51.99 -10.86 -15.65
CA LYS A 506 51.19 -11.57 -16.66
C LYS A 506 50.18 -10.67 -17.38
N VAL A 507 49.56 -9.75 -16.63
CA VAL A 507 48.57 -8.78 -17.14
C VAL A 507 49.19 -7.78 -18.12
N ILE A 508 50.45 -7.41 -17.95
CA ILE A 508 51.16 -6.51 -18.87
C ILE A 508 51.60 -7.27 -20.13
N GLY A 509 52.05 -8.52 -19.97
CA GLY A 509 52.50 -9.38 -21.07
C GLY A 509 51.42 -9.68 -22.13
N GLU A 510 50.14 -9.63 -21.75
CA GLU A 510 49.00 -9.84 -22.66
C GLU A 510 48.61 -8.57 -23.46
N VAL A 511 49.06 -7.38 -23.03
CA VAL A 511 48.64 -6.08 -23.59
C VAL A 511 49.79 -5.37 -24.32
N ALA A 512 51.02 -5.77 -24.05
CA ALA A 512 52.24 -5.13 -24.57
C ALA A 512 52.69 -5.71 -25.92
N ASP A 513 51.92 -5.49 -26.98
CA ASP A 513 52.40 -5.67 -28.34
C ASP A 513 53.20 -4.42 -28.78
N ASP A 514 54.41 -4.61 -29.33
CA ASP A 514 55.27 -3.57 -29.95
C ASP A 514 55.74 -2.39 -29.05
N VAL A 515 55.92 -2.59 -27.74
CA VAL A 515 56.41 -1.54 -26.83
C VAL A 515 57.89 -1.73 -26.51
N ASP A 516 58.65 -0.62 -26.50
CA ASP A 516 60.04 -0.62 -26.03
C ASP A 516 60.11 -1.05 -24.55
N VAL A 517 60.75 -2.20 -24.34
CA VAL A 517 60.95 -2.87 -23.05
C VAL A 517 61.62 -1.94 -22.02
N VAL A 518 62.55 -1.09 -22.46
CA VAL A 518 63.30 -0.19 -21.58
C VAL A 518 62.41 0.95 -21.11
N GLU A 519 61.64 1.57 -22.02
CA GLU A 519 60.73 2.67 -21.68
C GLU A 519 59.60 2.19 -20.76
N MET A 520 59.07 0.99 -21.01
CA MET A 520 58.05 0.37 -20.18
C MET A 520 58.55 0.11 -18.76
N THR A 521 59.73 -0.50 -18.63
CA THR A 521 60.33 -0.82 -17.33
C THR A 521 60.60 0.45 -16.54
N LYS A 522 61.10 1.49 -17.20
CA LYS A 522 61.34 2.80 -16.59
C LYS A 522 60.04 3.41 -16.01
N LYS A 523 58.95 3.43 -16.79
CA LYS A 523 57.65 3.98 -16.34
C LYS A 523 57.08 3.21 -15.14
N ILE A 524 57.16 1.88 -15.16
CA ILE A 524 56.71 1.03 -14.05
C ILE A 524 57.50 1.36 -12.77
N LEU A 525 58.81 1.52 -12.87
CA LEU A 525 59.67 1.81 -11.71
C LEU A 525 59.47 3.24 -11.17
N GLU A 526 59.32 4.23 -12.04
CA GLU A 526 58.99 5.61 -11.66
C GLU A 526 57.65 5.67 -10.91
N GLU A 527 56.62 5.00 -11.44
CA GLU A 527 55.29 4.97 -10.81
C GLU A 527 55.29 4.16 -9.50
N PHE A 528 56.03 3.05 -9.44
CA PHE A 528 56.26 2.30 -8.21
C PHE A 528 56.88 3.16 -7.10
N VAL A 529 57.90 3.96 -7.42
CA VAL A 529 58.54 4.87 -6.46
C VAL A 529 57.59 5.99 -6.03
N ASN A 530 56.83 6.57 -6.96
CA ASN A 530 55.79 7.55 -6.64
C ASN A 530 54.76 6.99 -5.66
N LEU A 531 54.28 5.76 -5.88
CA LEU A 531 53.33 5.09 -5.01
C LEU A 531 53.90 4.77 -3.62
N MET A 532 55.17 4.37 -3.55
CA MET A 532 55.89 4.17 -2.29
C MET A 532 56.00 5.48 -1.49
N ASN A 533 56.32 6.59 -2.16
CA ASN A 533 56.38 7.93 -1.56
C ASN A 533 55.01 8.44 -1.12
N GLN A 534 53.95 8.21 -1.91
CA GLN A 534 52.58 8.53 -1.51
C GLN A 534 52.15 7.73 -0.27
N LYS A 535 52.47 6.43 -0.18
CA LYS A 535 52.20 5.61 1.01
C LYS A 535 52.98 6.11 2.23
N ASN A 536 54.23 6.49 2.06
CA ASN A 536 55.06 7.04 3.14
C ASN A 536 54.52 8.41 3.62
N SER A 537 54.13 9.27 2.70
CA SER A 537 53.48 10.57 2.97
C SER A 537 52.11 10.40 3.65
N LYS A 538 51.28 9.45 3.21
CA LYS A 538 49.99 9.11 3.85
C LYS A 538 50.20 8.57 5.26
N LYS A 539 51.16 7.65 5.49
CA LYS A 539 51.51 7.17 6.84
C LYS A 539 51.93 8.32 7.76
N ARG A 540 52.67 9.31 7.24
CA ARG A 540 53.05 10.52 7.98
C ARG A 540 51.87 11.46 8.26
N ARG A 541 50.94 11.59 7.30
CA ARG A 541 49.69 12.33 7.51
C ARG A 541 48.83 11.65 8.57
N LEU A 542 48.65 10.32 8.51
CA LEU A 542 47.92 9.52 9.50
C LEU A 542 48.57 9.58 10.90
N SER A 543 49.91 9.62 10.98
CA SER A 543 50.62 9.80 12.26
C SER A 543 50.54 11.23 12.81
N ASN A 544 50.30 12.23 11.94
CA ASN A 544 50.08 13.62 12.36
C ASN A 544 48.60 13.91 12.66
N GLU A 545 47.66 13.24 11.97
CA GLU A 545 46.20 13.30 12.19
C GLU A 545 45.76 12.51 13.43
N SER A 546 46.52 11.51 13.89
CA SER A 546 46.26 10.86 15.19
C SER A 546 46.45 11.80 16.39
N THR A 547 47.09 12.96 16.19
CA THR A 547 47.28 14.00 17.21
C THR A 547 46.29 15.18 17.05
N GLN A 548 45.65 15.31 15.88
CA GLN A 548 44.63 16.32 15.60
C GLN A 548 43.63 15.70 14.63
N VAL A 549 42.38 15.48 15.05
CA VAL A 549 41.20 14.99 14.28
C VAL A 549 40.61 13.70 14.89
N LYS A 550 39.99 13.87 16.06
CA LYS A 550 38.78 13.13 16.46
C LYS A 550 37.50 13.82 15.93
N ARG A 551 37.61 14.63 14.86
CA ARG A 551 36.49 15.36 14.25
C ARG A 551 36.61 15.36 12.74
N THR A 552 35.59 14.78 12.12
CA THR A 552 35.14 14.96 10.73
C THR A 552 35.98 14.35 9.61
N LYS A 553 35.54 13.17 9.14
CA LYS A 553 35.36 12.89 7.70
C LYS A 553 34.48 11.66 7.48
N VAL A 554 33.24 11.89 7.03
CA VAL A 554 32.42 10.88 6.32
C VAL A 554 32.09 11.49 4.97
N GLU A 555 32.36 10.73 3.93
CA GLU A 555 32.25 11.09 2.52
C GLU A 555 30.80 11.32 2.09
N SER A 556 30.62 12.32 1.23
CA SER A 556 29.34 12.87 0.80
C SER A 556 28.85 12.23 -0.51
N SER A 557 28.15 11.10 -0.41
CA SER A 557 27.04 10.77 -1.30
C SER A 557 25.79 10.67 -0.43
N SER A 558 24.63 11.11 -0.94
CA SER A 558 23.45 11.36 -0.10
C SER A 558 23.04 10.13 0.73
N GLN A 559 23.31 10.16 2.05
CA GLN A 559 23.00 9.05 2.97
C GLN A 559 21.50 8.68 2.98
N SER A 560 20.63 9.55 2.46
CA SER A 560 19.17 9.35 2.40
C SER A 560 18.68 8.44 1.26
N LEU A 561 19.40 8.34 0.13
CA LEU A 561 18.94 7.53 -1.02
C LEU A 561 19.31 6.05 -0.86
N LYS A 562 20.45 5.79 -0.22
CA LYS A 562 21.01 4.44 -0.06
C LYS A 562 20.06 3.44 0.63
N PRO A 563 19.32 3.79 1.70
CA PRO A 563 18.36 2.87 2.31
C PRO A 563 17.22 2.47 1.36
N TYR A 564 16.71 3.43 0.58
CA TYR A 564 15.65 3.18 -0.40
C TYR A 564 16.12 2.21 -1.48
N LEU A 565 17.27 2.47 -2.11
CA LEU A 565 17.83 1.58 -3.14
C LEU A 565 18.20 0.21 -2.58
N THR A 566 18.65 0.13 -1.33
CA THR A 566 18.92 -1.15 -0.66
C THR A 566 17.62 -1.95 -0.48
N ALA A 567 16.55 -1.31 -0.04
CA ALA A 567 15.24 -1.95 0.10
C ALA A 567 14.72 -2.45 -1.26
N VAL A 568 14.81 -1.62 -2.30
CA VAL A 568 14.43 -2.00 -3.68
C VAL A 568 15.24 -3.19 -4.16
N ARG A 569 16.56 -3.17 -3.97
CA ARG A 569 17.45 -4.28 -4.34
C ARG A 569 17.05 -5.58 -3.64
N THR A 570 16.88 -5.56 -2.32
CA THR A 570 16.50 -6.76 -1.56
C THR A 570 15.14 -7.30 -2.00
N SER A 571 14.16 -6.42 -2.21
CA SER A 571 12.83 -6.82 -2.67
C SER A 571 12.83 -7.35 -4.10
N LEU A 572 13.60 -6.77 -5.02
CA LEU A 572 13.75 -7.27 -6.39
C LEU A 572 14.43 -8.64 -6.42
N THR A 573 15.53 -8.80 -5.68
CA THR A 573 16.22 -10.09 -5.57
C THR A 573 15.30 -11.19 -5.03
N ALA A 574 14.40 -10.86 -4.11
CA ALA A 574 13.42 -11.79 -3.58
C ALA A 574 12.24 -12.04 -4.54
N ALA A 575 11.86 -11.05 -5.35
CA ALA A 575 10.71 -11.14 -6.25
C ALA A 575 11.01 -11.85 -7.58
N ILE A 576 12.26 -11.84 -8.04
CA ILE A 576 12.68 -12.53 -9.29
C ILE A 576 12.85 -14.04 -9.01
N CYS A 577 11.72 -14.73 -8.87
CA CYS A 577 11.61 -16.18 -8.72
C CYS A 577 10.84 -16.79 -9.90
N LEU A 578 11.23 -16.41 -11.12
CA LEU A 578 10.52 -16.77 -12.35
C LEU A 578 10.77 -18.24 -12.72
N GLN A 579 9.72 -18.91 -13.19
CA GLN A 579 9.77 -20.28 -13.71
C GLN A 579 9.36 -20.29 -15.19
N ASP A 580 9.87 -21.26 -15.95
CA ASP A 580 9.36 -21.54 -17.30
C ASP A 580 7.97 -22.19 -17.19
N PHE A 581 6.95 -21.35 -17.15
CA PHE A 581 5.54 -21.74 -17.00
C PHE A 581 4.73 -21.17 -18.16
N SER A 582 4.12 -22.05 -18.96
CA SER A 582 3.30 -21.67 -20.11
C SER A 582 2.02 -20.96 -19.66
N SER A 583 1.55 -19.98 -20.44
CA SER A 583 0.36 -19.24 -20.07
C SER A 583 -0.89 -20.14 -20.08
N GLN A 584 -1.76 -20.00 -19.08
CA GLN A 584 -2.99 -20.82 -18.99
C GLN A 584 -4.07 -20.37 -19.98
N LEU A 585 -4.15 -19.07 -20.26
CA LEU A 585 -5.18 -18.50 -21.14
C LEU A 585 -4.76 -18.47 -22.62
N VAL A 586 -3.46 -18.43 -22.89
CA VAL A 586 -2.92 -18.37 -24.27
C VAL A 586 -2.22 -19.68 -24.60
N GLU A 587 -2.96 -20.60 -25.22
CA GLU A 587 -2.40 -21.88 -25.63
C GLU A 587 -1.19 -21.72 -26.58
N ARG A 588 -0.15 -22.52 -26.34
CA ARG A 588 1.08 -22.66 -27.15
C ARG A 588 2.07 -21.49 -27.13
N HIS A 589 1.86 -20.47 -26.30
CA HIS A 589 2.82 -19.38 -26.13
C HIS A 589 3.09 -19.12 -24.64
N ASN A 590 4.37 -19.03 -24.26
CA ASN A 590 4.77 -18.59 -22.93
C ASN A 590 4.66 -17.06 -22.83
N ARG A 591 3.41 -16.59 -22.74
CA ARG A 591 3.09 -15.17 -22.59
C ARG A 591 3.23 -14.74 -21.12
N PRO A 592 3.76 -13.55 -20.83
CA PRO A 592 3.89 -13.05 -19.45
C PRO A 592 2.52 -12.97 -18.76
N GLU A 593 2.29 -13.76 -17.70
CA GLU A 593 0.98 -13.84 -17.04
C GLU A 593 0.52 -12.49 -16.49
N ILE A 594 1.47 -11.65 -16.06
CA ILE A 594 1.16 -10.32 -15.54
C ILE A 594 0.55 -9.36 -16.59
N GLU A 595 0.69 -9.67 -17.89
CA GLU A 595 0.14 -8.87 -19.00
C GLU A 595 -1.08 -9.52 -19.69
N VAL A 596 -1.57 -10.66 -19.20
CA VAL A 596 -2.74 -11.31 -19.78
C VAL A 596 -4.01 -10.67 -19.22
N ASP A 597 -4.81 -10.05 -20.10
CA ASP A 597 -6.09 -9.48 -19.74
C ASP A 597 -7.01 -10.56 -19.13
N ASN A 598 -7.58 -10.29 -17.95
CA ASN A 598 -8.43 -11.19 -17.15
C ASN A 598 -7.74 -12.32 -16.38
N CYS A 599 -6.42 -12.45 -16.41
CA CYS A 599 -5.71 -13.29 -15.44
C CYS A 599 -5.77 -12.59 -14.07
N HIS A 600 -6.69 -13.01 -13.19
CA HIS A 600 -6.74 -12.58 -11.80
C HIS A 600 -6.62 -13.79 -10.86
N ASP A 601 -6.09 -14.90 -11.37
CA ASP A 601 -5.91 -16.09 -10.57
C ASP A 601 -4.84 -15.81 -9.51
N PRO A 602 -5.20 -15.81 -8.21
CA PRO A 602 -4.29 -15.46 -7.13
C PRO A 602 -3.14 -16.48 -6.97
N GLU A 603 -3.23 -17.62 -7.66
CA GLU A 603 -2.17 -18.63 -7.72
C GLU A 603 -1.08 -18.28 -8.74
N LEU A 604 -1.38 -17.48 -9.77
CA LEU A 604 -0.46 -17.11 -10.85
C LEU A 604 0.15 -15.72 -10.66
N ILE A 605 -0.64 -14.80 -10.10
CA ILE A 605 -0.21 -13.43 -9.78
C ILE A 605 0.10 -13.35 -8.29
N LEU A 606 1.34 -13.00 -7.97
CA LEU A 606 1.80 -12.86 -6.60
C LEU A 606 1.45 -11.46 -6.06
N ASN A 607 1.48 -11.31 -4.74
CA ASN A 607 1.14 -10.04 -4.09
C ASN A 607 2.06 -8.91 -4.57
N PRO A 608 1.50 -7.79 -5.08
CA PRO A 608 2.29 -6.66 -5.51
C PRO A 608 2.89 -5.92 -4.31
N MET A 609 4.12 -5.42 -4.49
CA MET A 609 4.85 -4.67 -3.47
C MET A 609 5.08 -3.24 -3.92
N ILE A 610 4.82 -2.28 -3.04
CA ILE A 610 5.14 -0.86 -3.27
C ILE A 610 6.21 -0.44 -2.28
N ILE A 611 7.31 0.10 -2.81
CA ILE A 611 8.38 0.69 -2.01
C ILE A 611 8.40 2.17 -2.38
N ALA A 612 8.11 3.03 -1.41
CA ALA A 612 8.03 4.46 -1.62
C ALA A 612 9.03 5.17 -0.71
N ARG A 613 9.77 6.12 -1.29
CA ARG A 613 10.51 7.09 -0.51
C ARG A 613 9.58 8.23 -0.11
N ASN A 614 8.85 8.77 -1.08
CA ASN A 614 7.84 9.82 -0.94
C ASN A 614 6.61 9.50 -1.84
N GLU A 615 5.53 10.29 -1.77
CA GLU A 615 4.36 10.12 -2.66
C GLU A 615 4.68 10.27 -4.16
N SER A 616 5.70 11.08 -4.46
CA SER A 616 6.19 11.36 -5.81
C SER A 616 7.27 10.39 -6.29
N GLU A 617 7.88 9.60 -5.41
CA GLU A 617 9.04 8.74 -5.73
C GLU A 617 8.78 7.35 -5.14
N LYS A 618 8.34 6.44 -6.00
CA LYS A 618 7.93 5.09 -5.62
C LYS A 618 8.12 4.08 -6.74
N ILE A 619 8.35 2.83 -6.36
CA ILE A 619 8.41 1.69 -7.26
C ILE A 619 7.30 0.70 -6.90
N LEU A 620 6.68 0.14 -7.92
CA LEU A 620 5.71 -0.93 -7.84
C LEU A 620 6.32 -2.18 -8.48
N ILE A 621 6.35 -3.27 -7.73
CA ILE A 621 6.86 -4.57 -8.14
C ILE A 621 5.68 -5.53 -8.15
N GLU A 622 5.35 -6.07 -9.32
CA GLU A 622 4.24 -6.99 -9.53
C GLU A 622 4.79 -8.33 -10.03
N PRO A 623 5.08 -9.28 -9.13
CA PRO A 623 5.57 -10.59 -9.51
C PRO A 623 4.44 -11.51 -9.98
N SER A 624 4.76 -12.38 -10.92
CA SER A 624 3.94 -13.53 -11.35
C SER A 624 4.82 -14.77 -11.48
N ILE A 625 4.22 -15.92 -11.76
CA ILE A 625 4.94 -17.19 -11.87
C ILE A 625 6.04 -17.20 -12.96
N ASN A 626 5.79 -16.58 -14.12
CA ASN A 626 6.69 -16.58 -15.28
C ASN A 626 7.22 -15.19 -15.66
N SER A 627 6.74 -14.13 -15.01
CA SER A 627 7.15 -12.76 -15.31
C SER A 627 7.09 -11.85 -14.09
N ILE A 628 7.76 -10.72 -14.15
CA ILE A 628 7.69 -9.67 -13.14
C ILE A 628 7.65 -8.32 -13.84
N ARG A 629 6.72 -7.48 -13.40
CA ARG A 629 6.55 -6.13 -13.90
C ARG A 629 6.99 -5.13 -12.84
N ILE A 630 7.84 -4.20 -13.24
CA ILE A 630 8.48 -3.25 -12.33
C ILE A 630 8.21 -1.85 -12.85
N SER A 631 7.41 -1.07 -12.12
CA SER A 631 7.00 0.27 -12.54
C SER A 631 7.56 1.32 -11.61
N ILE A 632 8.28 2.28 -12.17
CA ILE A 632 9.01 3.32 -11.45
C ILE A 632 8.34 4.66 -11.68
N LYS A 633 8.12 5.39 -10.58
CA LYS A 633 7.72 6.79 -10.58
C LYS A 633 8.92 7.64 -10.20
N ILE A 634 9.35 8.50 -11.11
CA ILE A 634 10.53 9.35 -10.99
C ILE A 634 10.14 10.62 -10.22
N LYS A 635 11.06 11.15 -9.41
CA LYS A 635 10.82 12.38 -8.67
C LYS A 635 10.59 13.57 -9.61
N GLN A 636 9.52 14.33 -9.34
CA GLN A 636 9.16 15.54 -10.08
C GLN A 636 8.87 16.65 -9.08
N ALA A 637 9.85 17.51 -8.79
CA ALA A 637 9.70 18.58 -7.80
C ALA A 637 8.99 19.82 -8.39
N ASP A 638 9.27 20.13 -9.66
CA ASP A 638 8.77 21.32 -10.36
C ASP A 638 8.16 20.95 -11.72
N GLU A 639 7.35 21.86 -12.29
CA GLU A 639 6.75 21.67 -13.64
C GLU A 639 7.80 21.42 -14.74
N ILE A 640 8.97 22.04 -14.64
CA ILE A 640 10.08 21.81 -15.57
C ILE A 640 10.55 20.36 -15.49
N GLU A 641 10.69 19.80 -14.28
CA GLU A 641 11.08 18.40 -14.10
C GLU A 641 10.01 17.46 -14.62
N THR A 642 8.72 17.76 -14.43
CA THR A 642 7.62 16.99 -15.04
C THR A 642 7.74 16.93 -16.57
N ILE A 643 8.04 18.06 -17.21
CA ILE A 643 8.22 18.11 -18.67
C ILE A 643 9.49 17.35 -19.10
N LEU A 644 10.59 17.50 -18.36
CA LEU A 644 11.85 16.83 -18.65
C LEU A 644 11.72 15.31 -18.50
N VAL A 645 11.11 14.84 -17.42
CA VAL A 645 10.81 13.42 -17.20
C VAL A 645 9.94 12.90 -18.32
N HIS A 646 8.85 13.59 -18.69
CA HIS A 646 8.00 13.16 -19.81
C HIS A 646 8.76 13.08 -21.15
N LYS A 647 9.67 14.02 -21.44
CA LYS A 647 10.51 13.97 -22.66
C LYS A 647 11.53 12.83 -22.59
N PHE A 648 12.17 12.63 -21.45
CA PHE A 648 13.15 11.60 -21.21
C PHE A 648 12.54 10.20 -21.32
N THR A 649 11.39 9.97 -20.68
CA THR A 649 10.68 8.69 -20.74
C THR A 649 10.16 8.40 -22.14
N ARG A 650 9.66 9.41 -22.87
CA ARG A 650 9.28 9.28 -24.28
C ARG A 650 10.48 8.93 -25.18
N PHE A 651 11.65 9.51 -24.90
CA PHE A 651 12.88 9.18 -25.62
C PHE A 651 13.30 7.72 -25.38
N LEU A 652 13.30 7.26 -24.13
CA LEU A 652 13.63 5.87 -23.79
C LEU A 652 12.64 4.87 -24.39
N THR A 653 11.34 5.11 -24.24
CA THR A 653 10.29 4.22 -24.75
C THR A 653 10.28 4.13 -26.27
N SER A 654 10.64 5.20 -26.99
CA SER A 654 10.80 5.18 -28.46
C SER A 654 11.89 4.21 -28.93
N ARG A 655 12.88 3.93 -28.07
CA ARG A 655 14.02 3.05 -28.34
C ARG A 655 13.95 1.75 -27.53
N ALA A 656 12.76 1.39 -27.02
CA ALA A 656 12.58 0.20 -26.20
C ALA A 656 13.02 -1.10 -26.89
N GLU A 657 13.05 -1.16 -28.22
CA GLU A 657 13.61 -2.32 -28.95
C GLU A 657 15.10 -2.57 -28.66
N ASN A 658 15.86 -1.53 -28.31
CA ASN A 658 17.26 -1.64 -27.91
C ASN A 658 17.43 -2.00 -26.43
N PHE A 659 16.38 -1.86 -25.62
CA PHE A 659 16.38 -2.15 -24.19
C PHE A 659 15.54 -3.40 -23.91
N PHE A 660 16.19 -4.56 -23.82
CA PHE A 660 15.56 -5.88 -23.75
C PHE A 660 14.38 -6.03 -22.76
N ILE A 661 14.44 -5.34 -21.62
CA ILE A 661 13.45 -5.46 -20.54
C ILE A 661 12.50 -4.25 -20.43
N LEU A 662 12.64 -3.24 -21.28
CA LEU A 662 11.87 -1.99 -21.19
C LEU A 662 10.52 -2.10 -21.90
N ARG A 663 9.45 -1.68 -21.23
CA ARG A 663 8.10 -1.65 -21.82
C ARG A 663 7.92 -0.39 -22.67
N ARG A 664 7.32 -0.51 -23.86
CA ARG A 664 7.02 0.62 -24.76
C ARG A 664 6.05 1.64 -24.18
N VAL A 665 5.13 1.18 -23.34
CA VAL A 665 4.13 2.02 -22.69
C VAL A 665 4.21 1.75 -21.19
N PRO A 666 4.37 2.76 -20.33
CA PRO A 666 4.36 2.55 -18.88
C PRO A 666 2.94 2.24 -18.36
N ILE A 667 2.85 1.72 -17.15
CA ILE A 667 1.55 1.56 -16.46
C ILE A 667 0.99 2.94 -16.07
N LYS A 668 -0.34 3.07 -16.07
CA LYS A 668 -1.02 4.29 -15.62
C LYS A 668 -0.56 4.67 -14.20
N GLY A 669 -0.11 5.92 -14.04
CA GLY A 669 0.35 6.46 -12.75
C GLY A 669 1.84 6.28 -12.46
N TYR A 670 2.59 5.66 -13.38
CA TYR A 670 4.04 5.49 -13.34
C TYR A 670 4.68 6.03 -14.62
N ASP A 671 5.96 6.40 -14.55
CA ASP A 671 6.68 7.06 -15.64
C ASP A 671 7.37 6.05 -16.57
N ILE A 672 7.88 4.95 -15.99
CA ILE A 672 8.61 3.89 -16.68
C ILE A 672 8.17 2.53 -16.15
N SER A 673 8.06 1.55 -17.04
CA SER A 673 7.80 0.17 -16.65
C SER A 673 8.77 -0.79 -17.35
N PHE A 674 9.28 -1.75 -16.60
CA PHE A 674 10.08 -2.87 -17.08
C PHE A 674 9.28 -4.16 -16.97
N LEU A 675 9.52 -5.08 -17.89
CA LEU A 675 8.95 -6.42 -17.90
C LEU A 675 10.09 -7.43 -18.02
N ILE A 676 10.30 -8.20 -16.96
CA ILE A 676 11.27 -9.30 -16.95
C ILE A 676 10.48 -10.61 -17.04
N THR A 677 10.92 -11.51 -17.92
CA THR A 677 10.30 -12.82 -18.15
C THR A 677 11.32 -13.90 -17.82
N ASN A 678 10.87 -15.15 -17.73
CA ASN A 678 11.75 -16.31 -17.55
C ASN A 678 12.86 -16.37 -18.63
N PHE A 679 12.56 -16.00 -19.88
CA PHE A 679 13.54 -15.92 -20.97
C PHE A 679 14.70 -14.96 -20.65
N HIS A 680 14.43 -13.84 -19.97
CA HIS A 680 15.48 -12.90 -19.58
C HIS A 680 16.38 -13.49 -18.50
N THR A 681 15.82 -14.26 -17.56
CA THR A 681 16.60 -14.94 -16.50
C THR A 681 17.39 -16.14 -17.01
N GLU A 682 17.04 -16.70 -18.17
CA GLU A 682 17.84 -17.73 -18.85
C GLU A 682 19.06 -17.15 -19.58
N GLN A 683 18.92 -15.95 -20.14
CA GLN A 683 19.98 -15.28 -20.91
C GLN A 683 20.91 -14.43 -20.03
N MET A 684 20.39 -13.87 -18.94
CA MET A 684 21.10 -12.91 -18.09
C MET A 684 21.07 -13.35 -16.62
N LEU A 685 22.16 -13.07 -15.91
CA LEU A 685 22.23 -13.33 -14.47
C LEU A 685 21.24 -12.43 -13.72
N LYS A 686 20.46 -13.03 -12.81
CA LYS A 686 19.47 -12.32 -11.99
C LYS A 686 20.06 -11.09 -11.29
N ASP A 687 21.27 -11.21 -10.76
CA ASP A 687 21.93 -10.13 -10.01
C ASP A 687 22.30 -8.97 -10.94
N LYS A 688 22.62 -9.25 -12.21
CA LYS A 688 22.89 -8.23 -13.23
C LYS A 688 21.63 -7.48 -13.66
N LEU A 689 20.48 -8.15 -13.72
CA LEU A 689 19.20 -7.49 -13.97
C LEU A 689 18.80 -6.55 -12.83
N VAL A 690 19.02 -6.98 -11.58
CA VAL A 690 18.80 -6.14 -10.40
C VAL A 690 19.79 -4.98 -10.38
N ASP A 691 21.07 -5.22 -10.62
CA ASP A 691 22.10 -4.16 -10.71
C ASP A 691 21.72 -3.10 -11.75
N PHE A 692 21.29 -3.53 -12.94
CA PHE A 692 20.85 -2.63 -14.00
C PHE A 692 19.68 -1.74 -13.57
N ILE A 693 18.66 -2.29 -12.90
CA ILE A 693 17.52 -1.48 -12.43
C ILE A 693 17.96 -0.47 -11.36
N ILE A 694 18.87 -0.86 -10.46
CA ILE A 694 19.37 0.03 -9.41
C ILE A 694 20.24 1.14 -10.00
N GLU A 695 21.16 0.81 -10.91
CA GLU A 695 22.00 1.76 -11.63
C GLU A 695 21.13 2.74 -12.44
N PHE A 696 20.11 2.22 -13.13
CA PHE A 696 19.13 3.05 -13.82
C PHE A 696 18.42 4.04 -12.88
N MET A 697 17.98 3.60 -11.69
CA MET A 697 17.36 4.49 -10.71
C MET A 697 18.32 5.56 -10.17
N GLU A 698 19.61 5.24 -10.04
CA GLU A 698 20.64 6.21 -9.61
C GLU A 698 20.94 7.24 -10.70
N ASP A 699 21.06 6.81 -11.95
CA ASP A 699 21.47 7.64 -13.07
C ASP A 699 20.36 8.55 -13.59
N VAL A 700 19.09 8.10 -13.57
CA VAL A 700 17.96 8.92 -14.04
C VAL A 700 17.84 10.22 -13.27
N ASP A 701 17.97 10.20 -11.95
CA ASP A 701 17.90 11.41 -11.13
C ASP A 701 19.03 12.40 -11.48
N LYS A 702 20.21 11.86 -11.77
CA LYS A 702 21.38 12.65 -12.17
C LYS A 702 21.18 13.26 -13.57
N GLU A 703 20.73 12.48 -14.54
CA GLU A 703 20.48 12.94 -15.91
C GLU A 703 19.40 14.03 -15.95
N ILE A 704 18.28 13.84 -15.25
CA ILE A 704 17.21 14.86 -15.19
C ILE A 704 17.72 16.16 -14.55
N SER A 705 18.54 16.05 -13.50
CA SER A 705 19.16 17.21 -12.85
C SER A 705 20.12 17.96 -13.78
N GLU A 706 20.95 17.22 -14.54
CA GLU A 706 21.87 17.78 -15.53
C GLU A 706 21.11 18.44 -16.69
N MET A 707 20.05 17.81 -17.22
CA MET A 707 19.18 18.38 -18.24
C MET A 707 18.53 19.69 -17.77
N LYS A 708 18.07 19.73 -16.51
CA LYS A 708 17.50 20.95 -15.90
C LYS A 708 18.54 22.07 -15.81
N LEU A 709 19.76 21.76 -15.36
CA LEU A 709 20.87 22.71 -15.30
C LEU A 709 21.20 23.28 -16.69
N PHE A 710 21.27 22.41 -17.70
CA PHE A 710 21.55 22.83 -19.09
C PHE A 710 20.43 23.71 -19.65
N LEU A 711 19.16 23.34 -19.41
CA LEU A 711 18.01 24.12 -19.84
C LEU A 711 18.00 25.52 -19.20
N ASN A 712 18.27 25.61 -17.90
CA ASN A 712 18.35 26.89 -17.18
C ASN A 712 19.53 27.75 -17.66
N ALA A 713 20.70 27.15 -17.90
CA ALA A 713 21.84 27.87 -18.44
C ALA A 713 21.53 28.44 -19.83
N ARG A 714 20.90 27.64 -20.70
CA ARG A 714 20.50 28.08 -22.04
C ARG A 714 19.42 29.16 -22.00
N ALA A 715 18.42 29.03 -21.13
CA ALA A 715 17.40 30.03 -20.92
C ALA A 715 17.99 31.38 -20.46
N ARG A 716 19.01 31.34 -19.58
CA ARG A 716 19.73 32.54 -19.14
C ARG A 716 20.46 33.21 -20.31
N VAL A 717 21.20 32.45 -21.11
CA VAL A 717 21.90 32.99 -22.29
C VAL A 717 20.91 33.61 -23.28
N ILE A 718 19.76 32.96 -23.51
CA ILE A 718 18.71 33.50 -24.38
C ILE A 718 18.15 34.80 -23.79
N ALA A 719 17.84 34.84 -22.49
CA ALA A 719 17.33 36.03 -21.83
C ALA A 719 18.35 37.19 -21.89
N GLU A 720 19.63 36.92 -21.63
CA GLU A 720 20.71 37.91 -21.79
C GLU A 720 20.76 38.42 -23.24
N SER A 721 20.77 37.52 -24.24
CA SER A 721 20.78 37.93 -25.65
C SER A 721 19.55 38.71 -26.08
N PHE A 722 18.38 38.42 -25.48
CA PHE A 722 17.14 39.14 -25.73
C PHE A 722 17.15 40.52 -25.07
N LEU A 723 17.81 40.69 -23.92
CA LEU A 723 17.87 41.94 -23.16
C LEU A 723 18.96 42.90 -23.66
N ILE A 724 20.06 42.40 -24.24
CA ILE A 724 21.17 43.22 -24.79
C ILE A 724 20.69 44.37 -25.71
N PRO A 725 19.72 44.19 -26.63
CA PRO A 725 19.20 45.27 -27.46
C PRO A 725 18.46 46.37 -26.69
N PHE A 726 17.94 46.05 -25.49
CA PHE A 726 17.17 46.98 -24.65
C PHE A 726 18.06 47.78 -23.68
N ASP A 727 19.31 47.38 -23.47
CA ASP A 727 20.28 48.10 -22.62
C ASP A 727 20.89 49.36 -23.28
N TYR A 728 20.60 49.61 -24.57
CA TYR A 728 21.06 50.78 -25.32
C TYR A 728 20.00 51.88 -25.51
N VAL A 729 18.91 51.86 -24.74
CA VAL A 729 17.91 52.93 -24.61
C VAL A 729 17.86 53.38 -23.16
#